data_AF-F0R814-F1
#
_entry.id   AF-F0R814-F1
#
_cell.length_a   1.000
_cell.length_b   1.000
_cell.length_c   1.000
_cell.angle_alpha   90.00
_cell.angle_beta   90.00
_cell.angle_gamma   90.00
#
_symmetry.space_group_name_H-M   'P 1'
#
loop_
_entity.id
_entity.type
_entity.pdbx_description
1 polymer ?
#
loop_
_entity_poly.entity_id
_entity_poly.type
_entity_poly.pdbx_seq_one_letter_code
_entity_poly.pdbx_strand_id
1 'polypeptide(L)'
;MKASRFSFYLFMLLLSGMTILSCSKDDPVEPDGGTEDPGTEDPEEPAGDEDIAVLSEDAFVLTEDILNYVENDVVTDHNIKLSNAIPEPELPKVGQVIVCGVDSEKFPYGFMGKVEQVVSSGGSYEIHTVPASLTEAFDELSINQELEFEVESDDSDSRAFSWGMEKYSDADGFEGTNYIIKELPLVNDDVSVSLSGNSGFAVKGNLVIEHYKNTPLYVSFTAGFKRFFNVGISVEGEASGRIFNGTLASLSFSKMPVKIFAKKNTKLGELGELGESRAVQVIPVILFILQPRIDINVFGELEGSFEVSGGFGAEAAIQAGGLYRGGEGFKVGAHVLPNSKFNLDFNGLSLDGKYKMGLEAAFIIQPLFFKKPLMQLSADIGPSIEASMKGIGSPNFYEQNQETTIALNFLDSRGQAIIDFRELFGSKEDDEDLVKECALTFPLLSHEYSLFPRFDDLKAQRTATDKTQAVITSNVVNDLIVPVEVDYQLYNKDEVKLPIENNWTFYYRAEDMVNPFMKMISGLATDETYYIRPKLNMPIFGEIEASPSVEIEPEISVTTEHYLSQGESLTLLGSFDPALQADCNITEYGICYDTSGNPTLYGTHNAASGNDEGLFQTTIIAEDDVTYYYRAYLIADGQIYYGEVKEAKKEKNDSIIGYWKLKSTHSETIGADHPHDDPGWTWGDLLIMADGTFLTGDPTLYGNWGYSSGSLLLEYEDEGEMLNFYFRINQLDEQILDVVMTVYNDSEVYKMYVTFERLY
;
A
#
# COMPACT_ATOMS: atom_id res chain seq x y z
N MET A 1 45.73 17.70 -6.66
CA MET A 1 46.10 16.41 -6.01
C MET A 1 46.88 16.65 -4.72
N LYS A 2 46.21 16.58 -3.55
CA LYS A 2 46.76 16.21 -2.22
C LYS A 2 45.74 16.37 -1.07
N ALA A 3 44.56 16.98 -1.27
CA ALA A 3 43.50 17.07 -0.26
C ALA A 3 42.52 15.87 -0.23
N SER A 4 42.42 15.06 -1.30
CA SER A 4 41.46 13.95 -1.38
C SER A 4 41.86 12.68 -0.62
N ARG A 5 43.07 12.63 -0.05
CA ARG A 5 43.53 11.45 0.71
C ARG A 5 43.07 11.45 2.16
N PHE A 6 42.70 12.59 2.75
CA PHE A 6 42.25 12.64 4.15
C PHE A 6 40.79 12.18 4.31
N SER A 7 39.90 12.55 3.38
CA SER A 7 38.50 12.07 3.37
C SER A 7 38.38 10.56 3.11
N PHE A 8 39.28 9.95 2.33
CA PHE A 8 39.26 8.50 2.10
C PHE A 8 39.62 7.70 3.35
N TYR A 9 40.54 8.20 4.20
CA TYR A 9 40.86 7.55 5.48
C TYR A 9 39.80 7.80 6.55
N LEU A 10 39.14 8.97 6.56
CA LEU A 10 38.00 9.24 7.45
C LEU A 10 36.78 8.37 7.09
N PHE A 11 36.55 8.16 5.79
CA PHE A 11 35.51 7.26 5.27
C PHE A 11 35.82 5.78 5.56
N MET A 12 37.08 5.34 5.44
CA MET A 12 37.49 3.97 5.82
C MET A 12 37.43 3.72 7.34
N LEU A 13 37.62 4.75 8.17
CA LEU A 13 37.54 4.64 9.64
C LEU A 13 36.09 4.61 10.14
N LEU A 14 35.17 5.26 9.41
CA LEU A 14 33.72 5.13 9.62
C LEU A 14 33.18 3.79 9.11
N LEU A 15 33.72 3.24 8.01
CA LEU A 15 33.35 1.92 7.50
C LEU A 15 33.82 0.76 8.40
N SER A 16 34.90 0.92 9.18
CA SER A 16 35.34 -0.11 10.14
C SER A 16 34.49 -0.19 11.41
N GLY A 17 33.63 0.79 11.67
CA GLY A 17 32.69 0.78 12.80
C GLY A 17 31.40 0.00 12.54
N MET A 18 31.11 -0.30 11.28
CA MET A 18 30.06 -1.23 10.89
C MET A 18 30.71 -2.51 10.35
N THR A 19 30.96 -3.50 11.22
CA THR A 19 30.60 -4.90 10.90
C THR A 19 30.80 -5.86 12.10
N ILE A 20 29.65 -6.35 12.60
CA ILE A 20 29.29 -7.76 12.87
C ILE A 20 30.07 -8.57 13.95
N LEU A 21 29.31 -9.12 14.92
CA LEU A 21 29.09 -10.55 15.25
C LEU A 21 28.67 -10.67 16.73
N SER A 22 27.67 -11.45 17.14
CA SER A 22 27.35 -12.85 16.81
C SER A 22 26.08 -13.23 17.62
N CYS A 23 25.20 -14.20 17.35
CA CYS A 23 24.84 -15.10 16.26
C CYS A 23 23.53 -15.78 16.71
N SER A 24 22.64 -16.13 15.77
CA SER A 24 21.66 -17.23 15.94
C SER A 24 22.41 -18.59 15.91
N LYS A 25 21.97 -19.76 16.42
CA LYS A 25 20.68 -20.46 16.25
C LYS A 25 20.71 -21.85 16.97
N ASP A 26 19.52 -22.45 17.19
CA ASP A 26 19.11 -23.90 17.19
C ASP A 26 18.48 -24.52 18.49
N ASP A 27 17.28 -25.10 18.31
CA ASP A 27 16.25 -25.70 19.23
C ASP A 27 16.51 -27.18 19.66
N PRO A 28 15.59 -28.01 20.26
CA PRO A 28 14.44 -27.86 21.20
C PRO A 28 14.49 -28.87 22.40
N VAL A 29 13.48 -28.89 23.32
CA VAL A 29 12.81 -30.07 23.97
C VAL A 29 11.75 -29.60 25.00
N GLU A 30 10.49 -30.03 24.84
CA GLU A 30 9.42 -30.00 25.86
C GLU A 30 9.54 -31.20 26.82
N PRO A 31 9.11 -31.11 28.09
CA PRO A 31 7.74 -31.56 28.41
C PRO A 31 7.00 -30.81 29.54
N ASP A 32 5.68 -30.75 29.36
CA ASP A 32 4.58 -31.06 30.29
C ASP A 32 4.50 -30.40 31.69
N GLY A 33 3.29 -29.97 32.04
CA GLY A 33 2.90 -29.59 33.39
C GLY A 33 2.18 -28.25 33.48
N GLY A 34 0.85 -28.27 33.37
CA GLY A 34 0.03 -27.10 33.65
C GLY A 34 0.13 -26.63 35.10
N THR A 35 -0.23 -25.37 35.34
CA THR A 35 -1.35 -24.94 36.21
C THR A 35 -1.24 -23.44 36.47
N GLU A 36 -2.38 -22.79 36.31
CA GLU A 36 -2.85 -21.60 37.04
C GLU A 36 -2.18 -20.25 36.75
N ASP A 37 -2.99 -19.46 36.05
CA ASP A 37 -3.04 -18.00 36.05
C ASP A 37 -2.98 -17.46 37.50
N PRO A 38 -1.93 -16.72 37.90
CA PRO A 38 -1.97 -15.89 39.08
C PRO A 38 -2.39 -14.49 38.64
N GLY A 39 -3.63 -14.14 38.96
CA GLY A 39 -4.09 -12.77 38.93
C GLY A 39 -3.07 -11.86 39.61
N THR A 40 -2.59 -10.88 38.88
CA THR A 40 -1.88 -9.73 39.43
C THR A 40 -2.68 -8.51 39.05
N GLU A 41 -3.38 -8.01 40.06
CA GLU A 41 -4.04 -6.72 40.15
C GLU A 41 -3.30 -5.66 39.34
N ASP A 42 -4.03 -4.97 38.47
CA ASP A 42 -3.63 -3.64 38.01
C ASP A 42 -3.33 -2.80 39.25
N PRO A 43 -2.12 -2.23 39.40
CA PRO A 43 -1.93 -1.20 40.39
C PRO A 43 -2.80 -0.01 39.98
N GLU A 44 -3.68 0.41 40.88
CA GLU A 44 -4.48 1.63 40.78
C GLU A 44 -3.66 2.78 40.17
N GLU A 45 -4.15 3.36 39.07
CA GLU A 45 -3.64 4.62 38.55
C GLU A 45 -3.70 5.67 39.69
N PRO A 46 -2.58 6.29 40.10
CA PRO A 46 -2.64 7.38 41.06
C PRO A 46 -3.34 8.57 40.41
N ALA A 47 -4.46 8.95 41.02
CA ALA A 47 -5.30 10.07 40.62
C ALA A 47 -4.61 11.42 40.89
N GLY A 48 -4.63 12.31 39.89
CA GLY A 48 -4.79 13.75 40.10
C GLY A 48 -3.60 14.65 39.79
N ASP A 49 -3.69 15.29 38.62
CA ASP A 49 -3.07 16.50 38.03
C ASP A 49 -2.66 17.70 38.93
N GLU A 50 -2.19 17.54 40.17
CA GLU A 50 -1.53 18.64 40.91
C GLU A 50 -0.21 18.19 41.53
N ASP A 51 0.88 18.92 41.27
CA ASP A 51 2.17 18.71 41.93
C ASP A 51 1.99 18.92 43.46
N ILE A 52 1.97 17.84 44.24
CA ILE A 52 1.81 17.88 45.70
C ILE A 52 3.18 17.66 46.35
N ALA A 53 3.60 18.59 47.21
CA ALA A 53 4.81 18.48 48.02
C ALA A 53 4.53 18.80 49.50
N VAL A 54 4.67 17.79 50.37
CA VAL A 54 4.56 17.90 51.83
C VAL A 54 5.94 17.63 52.42
N LEU A 55 6.52 18.63 53.08
CA LEU A 55 7.84 18.55 53.70
C LEU A 55 7.82 17.70 54.99
N SER A 56 8.93 17.04 55.29
CA SER A 56 9.09 16.30 56.55
C SER A 56 9.22 17.25 57.75
N GLU A 57 8.94 16.74 58.96
CA GLU A 57 9.05 17.55 60.19
C GLU A 57 10.47 18.08 60.46
N ASP A 58 11.50 17.41 59.92
CA ASP A 58 12.92 17.76 60.06
C ASP A 58 13.45 18.65 58.93
N ALA A 59 12.61 18.99 57.94
CA ALA A 59 12.97 19.85 56.83
C ALA A 59 13.08 21.32 57.27
N PHE A 60 14.14 21.98 56.81
CA PHE A 60 14.41 23.40 57.02
C PHE A 60 14.42 24.12 55.67
N VAL A 61 13.38 24.90 55.37
CA VAL A 61 13.27 25.60 54.08
C VAL A 61 14.06 26.90 54.10
N LEU A 62 14.93 27.09 53.12
CA LEU A 62 15.55 28.39 52.87
C LEU A 62 14.52 29.31 52.21
N THR A 63 13.95 30.20 53.01
CA THR A 63 13.08 31.27 52.51
C THR A 63 13.92 32.41 51.92
N GLU A 64 13.30 33.28 51.12
CA GLU A 64 13.95 34.47 50.56
C GLU A 64 14.62 35.36 51.64
N ASP A 65 14.00 35.43 52.83
CA ASP A 65 14.54 36.19 53.96
C ASP A 65 15.85 35.60 54.51
N ILE A 66 15.94 34.26 54.59
CA ILE A 66 17.15 33.56 55.06
C ILE A 66 18.26 33.65 54.00
N LEU A 67 17.91 33.65 52.70
CA LEU A 67 18.87 33.79 51.59
C LEU A 67 19.66 35.11 51.61
N ASN A 68 19.10 36.17 52.21
CA ASN A 68 19.79 37.44 52.39
C ASN A 68 21.00 37.33 53.32
N TYR A 69 21.02 36.35 54.22
CA TYR A 69 22.12 36.09 55.13
C TYR A 69 23.15 35.10 54.55
N VAL A 70 22.90 34.48 53.39
CA VAL A 70 23.87 33.61 52.73
C VAL A 70 25.00 34.47 52.15
N GLU A 71 26.22 34.27 52.62
CA GLU A 71 27.40 35.04 52.20
C GLU A 71 28.12 34.41 50.99
N ASN A 72 27.72 33.21 50.56
CA ASN A 72 28.23 32.60 49.33
C ASN A 72 27.73 33.37 48.10
N ASP A 73 28.65 33.61 47.15
CA ASP A 73 28.30 34.15 45.83
C ASP A 73 27.54 33.11 44.99
N VAL A 74 28.02 31.87 44.95
CA VAL A 74 27.32 30.69 44.39
C VAL A 74 27.65 29.49 45.28
N VAL A 75 26.64 28.71 45.65
CA VAL A 75 26.80 27.47 46.42
C VAL A 75 26.83 26.29 45.45
N THR A 76 28.02 25.73 45.23
CA THR A 76 28.23 24.51 44.42
C THR A 76 28.56 23.29 45.27
N ASP A 77 29.02 23.52 46.51
CA ASP A 77 29.45 22.48 47.44
C ASP A 77 28.44 22.38 48.60
N HIS A 78 28.52 21.32 49.40
CA HIS A 78 27.59 21.06 50.50
C HIS A 78 27.86 21.90 51.75
N ASN A 79 28.43 23.10 51.60
CA ASN A 79 28.75 24.00 52.71
C ASN A 79 28.12 25.38 52.46
N ILE A 80 27.30 25.83 53.41
CA ILE A 80 26.65 27.14 53.36
C ILE A 80 27.30 28.04 54.41
N LYS A 81 27.71 29.24 54.01
CA LYS A 81 28.17 30.30 54.91
C LYS A 81 27.05 31.29 55.13
N LEU A 82 26.60 31.38 56.37
CA LEU A 82 25.59 32.34 56.81
C LEU A 82 26.23 33.45 57.64
N SER A 83 25.80 34.68 57.42
CA SER A 83 26.22 35.82 58.22
C SER A 83 25.81 35.66 59.68
N ASN A 84 26.61 36.13 60.63
CA ASN A 84 26.28 36.09 62.06
C ASN A 84 25.11 37.01 62.46
N ALA A 85 24.62 37.82 61.53
CA ALA A 85 23.45 38.66 61.69
C ALA A 85 22.12 37.88 61.61
N ILE A 86 22.16 36.60 61.22
CA ILE A 86 20.98 35.73 61.22
C ILE A 86 20.47 35.51 62.66
N PRO A 87 19.15 35.58 62.91
CA PRO A 87 18.59 35.26 64.22
C PRO A 87 18.91 33.82 64.63
N GLU A 88 19.37 33.62 65.87
CA GLU A 88 19.72 32.29 66.41
C GLU A 88 18.60 31.22 66.27
N PRO A 89 17.29 31.53 66.38
CA PRO A 89 16.22 30.57 66.14
C PRO A 89 16.07 30.13 64.67
N GLU A 90 16.54 30.94 63.74
CA GLU A 90 16.51 30.71 62.29
C GLU A 90 17.81 30.06 61.79
N LEU A 91 18.74 29.74 62.70
CA LEU A 91 19.94 28.99 62.36
C LEU A 91 19.59 27.49 62.22
N PRO A 92 19.93 26.86 61.07
CA PRO A 92 19.72 25.42 60.90
C PRO A 92 20.43 24.60 61.97
N LYS A 93 19.78 23.54 62.45
CA LYS A 93 20.30 22.67 63.52
C LYS A 93 20.83 21.37 62.94
N VAL A 94 21.82 20.80 63.66
CA VAL A 94 22.37 19.47 63.34
C VAL A 94 21.24 18.44 63.29
N GLY A 95 21.18 17.69 62.20
CA GLY A 95 20.14 16.70 61.90
C GLY A 95 19.05 17.17 60.95
N GLN A 96 18.83 18.48 60.78
CA GLN A 96 17.81 19.01 59.87
C GLN A 96 18.23 18.90 58.41
N VAL A 97 17.25 18.77 57.51
CA VAL A 97 17.47 18.74 56.06
C VAL A 97 17.14 20.10 55.46
N ILE A 98 18.15 20.83 55.03
CA ILE A 98 17.99 22.13 54.38
C ILE A 98 17.47 21.90 52.95
N VAL A 99 16.39 22.57 52.56
CA VAL A 99 15.83 22.55 51.20
C VAL A 99 15.69 23.99 50.68
N CYS A 100 16.22 24.28 49.49
CA CYS A 100 16.00 25.56 48.81
C CYS A 100 14.81 25.44 47.86
N GLY A 101 13.69 26.09 48.22
CA GLY A 101 12.44 26.05 47.44
C GLY A 101 12.18 27.29 46.59
N VAL A 102 13.19 28.15 46.38
CA VAL A 102 13.07 29.40 45.62
C VAL A 102 14.21 29.54 44.62
N ASP A 103 13.93 30.13 43.46
CA ASP A 103 14.93 30.44 42.44
C ASP A 103 15.90 31.51 42.95
N SER A 104 17.19 31.18 42.97
CA SER A 104 18.22 32.07 43.48
C SER A 104 19.49 31.95 42.66
N GLU A 105 20.10 33.08 42.29
CA GLU A 105 21.43 33.11 41.65
C GLU A 105 22.51 32.47 42.54
N LYS A 106 22.30 32.46 43.87
CA LYS A 106 23.18 31.79 44.83
C LYS A 106 23.05 30.27 44.78
N PHE A 107 21.89 29.76 44.36
CA PHE A 107 21.57 28.34 44.27
C PHE A 107 21.01 28.00 42.87
N PRO A 108 21.81 28.16 41.80
CA PRO A 108 21.34 28.04 40.42
C PRO A 108 20.90 26.63 40.02
N TYR A 109 21.14 25.62 40.88
CA TYR A 109 20.78 24.22 40.67
C TYR A 109 19.84 23.68 41.77
N GLY A 110 19.28 24.56 42.62
CA GLY A 110 18.62 24.17 43.86
C GLY A 110 19.60 23.68 44.94
N PHE A 111 19.08 23.32 46.12
CA PHE A 111 19.91 22.79 47.22
C PHE A 111 19.10 21.85 48.13
N MET A 112 19.69 20.71 48.47
CA MET A 112 19.19 19.80 49.49
C MET A 112 20.35 19.18 50.27
N GLY A 113 20.42 19.41 51.58
CA GLY A 113 21.54 18.93 52.39
C GLY A 113 21.21 18.77 53.86
N LYS A 114 21.65 17.65 54.45
CA LYS A 114 21.46 17.36 55.88
C LYS A 114 22.59 17.97 56.70
N VAL A 115 22.24 18.75 57.72
CA VAL A 115 23.22 19.46 58.55
C VAL A 115 23.98 18.46 59.42
N GLU A 116 25.27 18.32 59.16
CA GLU A 116 26.19 17.49 59.95
C GLU A 116 26.85 18.32 61.05
N GLN A 117 27.24 19.55 60.73
CA GLN A 117 27.94 20.42 61.67
C GLN A 117 27.65 21.90 61.40
N VAL A 118 27.52 22.68 62.49
CA VAL A 118 27.44 24.15 62.43
C VAL A 118 28.61 24.71 63.22
N VAL A 119 29.53 25.41 62.54
CA VAL A 119 30.75 25.95 63.12
C VAL A 119 30.69 27.47 63.11
N SER A 120 30.81 28.10 64.28
CA SER A 120 30.97 29.55 64.36
C SER A 120 32.45 29.90 64.20
N SER A 121 32.81 30.59 63.13
CA SER A 121 34.19 30.97 62.82
C SER A 121 34.25 32.41 62.33
N GLY A 122 35.02 33.26 63.02
CA GLY A 122 35.41 34.57 62.49
C GLY A 122 34.31 35.59 62.17
N GLY A 123 33.08 35.42 62.69
CA GLY A 123 31.97 36.34 62.43
C GLY A 123 30.94 35.84 61.42
N SER A 124 31.01 34.58 61.01
CA SER A 124 29.95 33.89 60.25
C SER A 124 29.75 32.46 60.77
N TYR A 125 28.64 31.84 60.37
CA TYR A 125 28.34 30.44 60.62
C TYR A 125 28.64 29.63 59.37
N GLU A 126 29.49 28.63 59.49
CA GLU A 126 29.77 27.65 58.44
C GLU A 126 28.95 26.40 58.71
N ILE A 127 27.97 26.15 57.85
CA ILE A 127 27.08 25.00 57.92
C ILE A 127 27.64 23.94 56.98
N HIS A 128 28.19 22.88 57.57
CA HIS A 128 28.61 21.69 56.85
C HIS A 128 27.42 20.76 56.72
N THR A 129 27.07 20.45 55.48
CA THR A 129 26.01 19.51 55.15
C THR A 129 26.56 18.31 54.40
N VAL A 130 25.83 17.20 54.48
CA VAL A 130 26.01 16.01 53.66
C VAL A 130 24.78 15.84 52.77
N PRO A 131 24.88 15.12 51.64
CA PRO A 131 23.72 14.90 50.77
C PRO A 131 22.55 14.29 51.55
N ALA A 132 21.34 14.83 51.40
CA ALA A 132 20.11 14.25 51.96
C ALA A 132 19.29 13.54 50.87
N SER A 133 18.48 12.54 51.23
CA SER A 133 17.57 11.88 50.27
C SER A 133 16.21 12.58 50.17
N LEU A 134 15.51 12.38 49.05
CA LEU A 134 14.14 12.87 48.85
C LEU A 134 13.19 12.42 49.98
N THR A 135 13.35 11.19 50.46
CA THR A 135 12.55 10.60 51.55
C THR A 135 12.88 11.17 52.93
N GLU A 136 14.02 11.86 53.10
CA GLU A 136 14.34 12.59 54.33
C GLU A 136 13.76 14.02 54.29
N ALA A 137 13.62 14.59 53.09
CA ALA A 137 13.14 15.97 52.88
C ALA A 137 11.61 16.08 52.78
N PHE A 138 10.94 15.06 52.21
CA PHE A 138 9.51 15.09 51.91
C PHE A 138 8.79 13.91 52.55
N ASP A 139 7.66 14.18 53.21
CA ASP A 139 6.70 13.16 53.65
C ASP A 139 5.81 12.71 52.48
N GLU A 140 5.48 13.61 51.55
CA GLU A 140 4.77 13.33 50.29
C GLU A 140 5.34 14.19 49.15
N LEU A 141 5.58 13.62 47.98
CA LEU A 141 6.09 14.29 46.78
C LEU A 141 5.53 13.61 45.53
N SER A 142 4.78 14.34 44.70
CA SER A 142 4.32 13.88 43.39
C SER A 142 4.73 14.89 42.32
N ILE A 143 5.47 14.44 41.32
CA ILE A 143 5.93 15.23 40.16
C ILE A 143 5.64 14.41 38.92
N ASN A 144 4.91 14.97 37.95
CA ASN A 144 4.75 14.40 36.61
C ASN A 144 5.00 15.49 35.57
N GLN A 145 6.20 15.49 34.99
CA GLN A 145 6.65 16.56 34.12
C GLN A 145 7.00 16.02 32.73
N GLU A 146 6.35 16.57 31.70
CA GLU A 146 6.82 16.44 30.33
C GLU A 146 8.03 17.36 30.12
N LEU A 147 9.09 16.82 29.52
CA LEU A 147 10.30 17.56 29.23
C LEU A 147 10.12 18.32 27.92
N GLU A 148 9.99 19.64 28.01
CA GLU A 148 9.99 20.52 26.85
C GLU A 148 11.41 20.76 26.35
N PHE A 149 11.59 20.73 25.03
CA PHE A 149 12.87 20.95 24.36
C PHE A 149 12.76 22.19 23.47
N GLU A 150 13.34 23.30 23.90
CA GLU A 150 13.39 24.52 23.10
C GLU A 150 14.63 24.51 22.19
N VAL A 151 14.40 24.65 20.87
CA VAL A 151 15.48 24.74 19.88
C VAL A 151 15.69 26.22 19.54
N GLU A 152 16.78 26.81 20.03
CA GLU A 152 17.22 28.14 19.59
C GLU A 152 17.77 28.06 18.15
N SER A 153 17.01 28.57 17.17
CA SER A 153 17.49 28.76 15.81
C SER A 153 18.08 30.17 15.66
N ASP A 154 19.39 30.26 15.41
CA ASP A 154 20.05 31.53 15.08
C ASP A 154 19.73 31.89 13.60
N ASP A 155 18.68 32.68 13.39
CA ASP A 155 18.17 33.10 12.06
C ASP A 155 19.19 33.92 11.23
N SER A 156 20.36 34.24 11.81
CA SER A 156 21.32 35.19 11.24
C SER A 156 22.13 34.68 10.03
N ASP A 157 22.16 33.36 9.77
CA ASP A 157 22.97 32.74 8.69
C ASP A 157 22.17 32.19 7.49
N SER A 158 20.87 32.45 7.41
CA SER A 158 19.96 31.99 6.33
C SER A 158 20.22 32.56 4.93
N ARG A 159 21.31 33.30 4.70
CA ARG A 159 21.52 34.09 3.47
C ARG A 159 22.59 33.60 2.50
N ALA A 160 23.01 32.34 2.55
CA ALA A 160 23.99 31.84 1.57
C ALA A 160 23.76 30.44 0.97
N PHE A 161 22.86 29.60 1.49
CA PHE A 161 22.65 28.24 0.97
C PHE A 161 21.17 27.84 1.05
N SER A 162 20.69 27.04 0.09
CA SER A 162 19.28 26.62 -0.08
C SER A 162 18.77 25.61 0.98
N TRP A 163 19.15 25.86 2.23
CA TRP A 163 18.85 25.05 3.40
C TRP A 163 17.85 25.82 4.28
N GLY A 164 16.73 25.19 4.61
CA GLY A 164 15.73 25.68 5.55
C GLY A 164 15.74 24.88 6.84
N MET A 165 15.40 25.52 7.96
CA MET A 165 15.16 24.86 9.24
C MET A 165 13.73 25.15 9.67
N GLU A 166 12.99 24.11 10.03
CA GLU A 166 11.60 24.21 10.47
C GLU A 166 11.40 23.40 11.77
N LYS A 167 10.46 23.83 12.61
CA LYS A 167 10.06 23.06 13.80
C LYS A 167 9.37 21.77 13.36
N TYR A 168 9.77 20.64 13.93
CA TYR A 168 9.14 19.34 13.73
C TYR A 168 8.24 19.02 14.93
N SER A 169 7.02 18.58 14.65
CA SER A 169 6.08 18.04 15.64
C SER A 169 5.24 16.96 14.96
N ASP A 170 5.01 15.84 15.64
CA ASP A 170 4.18 14.74 15.13
C ASP A 170 3.06 14.34 16.11
N ALA A 171 2.18 13.46 15.65
CA ALA A 171 1.03 12.97 16.43
C ALA A 171 1.43 12.10 17.63
N ASP A 172 2.67 11.58 17.66
CA ASP A 172 3.20 10.76 18.76
C ASP A 172 3.81 11.63 19.89
N GLY A 173 3.80 12.95 19.71
CA GLY A 173 4.29 13.95 20.67
C GLY A 173 5.81 14.14 20.63
N PHE A 174 6.49 13.79 19.53
CA PHE A 174 7.89 14.12 19.34
C PHE A 174 8.03 15.55 18.83
N GLU A 175 8.90 16.34 19.49
CA GLU A 175 9.26 17.68 19.03
C GLU A 175 10.73 17.76 18.65
N GLY A 176 11.06 18.56 17.64
CA GLY A 176 12.46 18.72 17.24
C GLY A 176 12.66 19.60 16.03
N THR A 177 13.69 19.27 15.23
CA THR A 177 14.13 20.09 14.11
C THR A 177 14.10 19.32 12.81
N ASN A 178 13.53 19.94 11.78
CA ASN A 178 13.56 19.46 10.41
C ASN A 178 14.46 20.36 9.56
N TYR A 179 15.51 19.79 8.99
CA TYR A 179 16.40 20.44 8.05
C TYR A 179 15.96 20.09 6.63
N ILE A 180 15.69 21.10 5.81
CA ILE A 180 15.17 20.94 4.44
C ILE A 180 16.21 21.46 3.45
N ILE A 181 16.56 20.63 2.48
CA ILE A 181 17.35 21.01 1.32
C ILE A 181 16.39 21.27 0.16
N LYS A 182 16.30 22.53 -0.30
CA LYS A 182 15.53 22.90 -1.49
C LYS A 182 16.47 22.89 -2.69
N GLU A 183 16.24 21.95 -3.60
CA GLU A 183 16.87 21.78 -4.93
C GLU A 183 18.26 22.42 -5.06
N LEU A 184 19.30 21.67 -4.67
CA LEU A 184 20.68 22.07 -4.95
C LEU A 184 21.08 21.66 -6.37
N PRO A 185 21.35 22.58 -7.32
CA PRO A 185 21.94 22.25 -8.60
C PRO A 185 23.43 21.92 -8.42
N LEU A 186 23.85 20.70 -8.75
CA LEU A 186 25.22 20.24 -8.50
C LEU A 186 26.18 20.35 -9.71
N VAL A 187 25.71 20.63 -10.94
CA VAL A 187 26.55 20.76 -12.17
C VAL A 187 25.97 21.77 -13.20
N ASN A 188 26.86 22.31 -14.05
CA ASN A 188 26.69 23.31 -15.14
C ASN A 188 25.52 23.11 -16.14
N ASP A 189 25.30 24.18 -16.94
CA ASP A 189 24.31 24.49 -18.00
C ASP A 189 23.63 23.36 -18.82
N ASP A 190 24.18 22.14 -18.94
CA ASP A 190 23.61 21.06 -19.79
C ASP A 190 23.04 19.86 -18.99
N VAL A 191 23.37 19.74 -17.69
CA VAL A 191 22.91 18.64 -16.82
C VAL A 191 22.57 19.19 -15.44
N SER A 192 21.28 19.34 -15.13
CA SER A 192 20.78 19.68 -13.80
C SER A 192 20.65 18.43 -12.95
N VAL A 193 21.60 18.25 -12.04
CA VAL A 193 21.44 17.34 -10.90
C VAL A 193 20.81 18.14 -9.76
N SER A 194 19.57 17.84 -9.39
CA SER A 194 18.90 18.44 -8.24
C SER A 194 18.87 17.45 -7.07
N LEU A 195 19.32 17.93 -5.90
CA LEU A 195 19.16 17.23 -4.63
C LEU A 195 18.07 17.92 -3.82
N SER A 196 17.05 17.18 -3.44
CA SER A 196 16.04 17.63 -2.47
C SER A 196 16.01 16.65 -1.30
N GLY A 197 15.62 17.11 -0.13
CA GLY A 197 15.53 16.20 0.99
C GLY A 197 15.24 16.88 2.29
N ASN A 198 14.86 16.08 3.27
CA ASN A 198 14.73 16.52 4.63
C ASN A 198 15.43 15.55 5.58
N SER A 199 15.92 16.06 6.70
CA SER A 199 16.50 15.25 7.76
C SER A 199 16.18 15.91 9.07
N GLY A 200 15.89 15.11 10.09
CA GLY A 200 15.60 15.68 11.39
C GLY A 200 15.79 14.70 12.52
N PHE A 201 15.79 15.26 13.71
CA PHE A 201 15.71 14.51 14.94
C PHE A 201 14.62 15.14 15.80
N ALA A 202 13.97 14.30 16.58
CA ALA A 202 12.95 14.73 17.51
C ALA A 202 13.07 13.93 18.80
N VAL A 203 12.74 14.58 19.91
CA VAL A 203 12.86 14.05 21.25
C VAL A 203 11.53 14.17 21.97
N LYS A 204 11.30 13.24 22.88
CA LYS A 204 10.16 13.24 23.79
C LYS A 204 10.68 12.77 25.14
N GLY A 205 10.27 13.40 26.23
CA GLY A 205 10.70 12.98 27.56
C GLY A 205 9.60 13.18 28.59
N ASN A 206 9.53 12.27 29.56
CA ASN A 206 8.64 12.42 30.70
C ASN A 206 9.34 11.89 31.97
N LEU A 207 9.25 12.66 33.05
CA LEU A 207 9.77 12.34 34.38
C LEU A 207 8.62 12.26 35.37
N VAL A 208 8.54 11.13 36.08
CA VAL A 208 7.60 10.92 37.18
C VAL A 208 8.39 10.61 38.46
N ILE A 209 8.13 11.34 39.53
CA ILE A 209 8.66 11.08 40.87
C ILE A 209 7.48 11.03 41.83
N GLU A 210 7.32 9.90 42.52
CA GLU A 210 6.28 9.73 43.54
C GLU A 210 6.87 9.20 44.84
N HIS A 211 6.52 9.86 45.94
CA HIS A 211 6.83 9.46 47.29
C HIS A 211 5.64 9.77 48.20
N TYR A 212 5.23 8.79 49.01
CA TYR A 212 4.23 9.00 50.04
C TYR A 212 4.73 8.42 51.36
N LYS A 213 4.17 8.90 52.47
CA LYS A 213 4.60 8.50 53.81
C LYS A 213 4.44 6.98 54.01
N ASN A 214 5.54 6.30 54.32
CA ASN A 214 5.66 4.84 54.45
C ASN A 214 5.55 4.03 53.14
N THR A 215 5.63 4.68 51.96
CA THR A 215 5.73 3.97 50.67
C THR A 215 7.16 4.07 50.12
N PRO A 216 7.61 3.05 49.36
CA PRO A 216 8.90 3.13 48.69
C PRO A 216 8.88 4.24 47.63
N LEU A 217 9.97 5.02 47.53
CA LEU A 217 10.17 6.01 46.47
C LEU A 217 10.04 5.35 45.09
N TYR A 218 9.27 6.00 44.22
CA TYR A 218 9.07 5.64 42.84
C TYR A 218 9.63 6.73 41.94
N VAL A 219 10.49 6.35 40.99
CA VAL A 219 11.01 7.25 39.97
C VAL A 219 10.93 6.56 38.62
N SER A 220 10.26 7.19 37.68
CA SER A 220 10.16 6.78 36.28
C SER A 220 10.69 7.88 35.38
N PHE A 221 11.53 7.53 34.44
CA PHE A 221 11.95 8.43 33.38
C PHE A 221 11.79 7.71 32.05
N THR A 222 11.18 8.37 31.08
CA THR A 222 11.11 7.89 29.70
C THR A 222 11.66 8.94 28.76
N ALA A 223 12.46 8.50 27.79
CA ALA A 223 13.00 9.32 26.71
C ALA A 223 12.82 8.60 25.38
N GLY A 224 12.14 9.27 24.46
CA GLY A 224 12.05 8.92 23.06
C GLY A 224 13.07 9.72 22.25
N PHE A 225 13.73 9.04 21.32
CA PHE A 225 14.54 9.64 20.28
C PHE A 225 14.08 9.14 18.90
N LYS A 226 13.79 10.07 18.00
CA LYS A 226 13.35 9.78 16.63
C LYS A 226 14.28 10.44 15.63
N ARG A 227 14.63 9.71 14.59
CA ARG A 227 15.46 10.19 13.48
C ARG A 227 14.82 9.82 12.16
N PHE A 228 14.80 10.79 11.25
CA PHE A 228 14.32 10.59 9.90
C PHE A 228 15.26 11.29 8.91
N PHE A 229 15.36 10.71 7.72
CA PHE A 229 15.94 11.36 6.57
C PHE A 229 15.25 10.88 5.30
N ASN A 230 14.98 11.81 4.39
CA ASN A 230 14.47 11.55 3.05
C ASN A 230 15.34 12.34 2.07
N VAL A 231 15.86 11.66 1.06
CA VAL A 231 16.72 12.26 0.05
C VAL A 231 16.18 11.88 -1.31
N GLY A 232 15.85 12.88 -2.13
CA GLY A 232 15.52 12.77 -3.53
C GLY A 232 16.69 13.24 -4.39
N ILE A 233 16.99 12.49 -5.44
CA ILE A 233 17.96 12.83 -6.48
C ILE A 233 17.21 12.84 -7.80
N SER A 234 17.22 13.98 -8.50
CA SER A 234 16.89 14.05 -9.92
C SER A 234 18.14 14.41 -10.71
N VAL A 235 18.36 13.71 -11.83
CA VAL A 235 19.39 14.03 -12.83
C VAL A 235 18.66 14.24 -14.13
N GLU A 236 18.56 15.49 -14.56
CA GLU A 236 17.99 15.88 -15.83
C GLU A 236 19.08 16.49 -16.69
N GLY A 237 19.13 16.13 -17.97
CA GLY A 237 20.07 16.73 -18.90
C GLY A 237 19.54 16.72 -20.32
N GLU A 238 19.74 17.81 -21.03
CA GLU A 238 19.48 17.93 -22.46
C GLU A 238 20.83 17.96 -23.18
N ALA A 239 21.05 16.99 -24.07
CA ALA A 239 22.21 17.00 -24.96
C ALA A 239 21.70 17.25 -26.37
N SER A 240 22.05 18.40 -26.95
CA SER A 240 21.81 18.68 -28.37
C SER A 240 23.15 18.94 -29.07
N GLY A 241 23.63 17.95 -29.81
CA GLY A 241 24.75 18.12 -30.73
C GLY A 241 25.79 17.01 -30.69
N ARG A 242 26.97 17.29 -31.25
CA ARG A 242 28.04 16.29 -31.36
C ARG A 242 28.70 16.02 -30.01
N ILE A 243 28.40 14.86 -29.43
CA ILE A 243 29.04 14.36 -28.20
C ILE A 243 30.51 13.93 -28.44
N PHE A 244 30.86 13.58 -29.68
CA PHE A 244 32.25 13.47 -30.10
C PHE A 244 32.41 13.80 -31.59
N ASN A 245 33.55 14.40 -31.94
CA ASN A 245 33.93 14.72 -33.31
C ASN A 245 35.45 14.61 -33.45
N GLY A 246 35.93 13.73 -34.32
CA GLY A 246 37.35 13.50 -34.55
C GLY A 246 37.70 13.51 -36.03
N THR A 247 38.67 14.32 -36.43
CA THR A 247 39.15 14.33 -37.82
C THR A 247 40.06 13.14 -38.08
N LEU A 248 39.63 12.22 -38.94
CA LEU A 248 40.39 11.05 -39.38
C LEU A 248 41.42 11.42 -40.44
N ALA A 249 41.06 12.31 -41.36
CA ALA A 249 41.92 12.76 -42.44
C ALA A 249 41.56 14.18 -42.87
N SER A 250 42.58 14.97 -43.22
CA SER A 250 42.40 16.32 -43.77
C SER A 250 43.23 16.44 -45.06
N LEU A 251 42.55 16.74 -46.16
CA LEU A 251 43.14 16.99 -47.47
C LEU A 251 43.14 18.49 -47.74
N SER A 252 44.29 19.14 -47.59
CA SER A 252 44.43 20.57 -47.89
C SER A 252 44.76 20.80 -49.37
N PHE A 253 44.07 21.77 -49.97
CA PHE A 253 44.34 22.24 -51.33
C PHE A 253 45.29 23.45 -51.32
N SER A 254 45.82 23.79 -52.50
CA SER A 254 46.66 24.97 -52.68
C SER A 254 45.96 26.24 -52.20
N LYS A 255 46.70 27.06 -51.43
CA LYS A 255 46.23 28.36 -50.93
C LYS A 255 45.83 29.27 -52.10
N MET A 256 44.67 29.90 -52.00
CA MET A 256 44.10 30.79 -53.01
C MET A 256 44.18 32.25 -52.57
N PRO A 257 45.10 33.06 -53.14
CA PRO A 257 45.16 34.49 -52.87
C PRO A 257 44.04 35.25 -53.60
N VAL A 258 43.22 36.00 -52.85
CA VAL A 258 42.18 36.90 -53.34
C VAL A 258 42.61 38.34 -53.07
N LYS A 259 42.73 39.16 -54.11
CA LYS A 259 43.12 40.57 -54.01
C LYS A 259 41.90 41.48 -54.14
N ILE A 260 41.64 42.29 -53.13
CA ILE A 260 40.57 43.29 -53.14
C ILE A 260 41.20 44.68 -53.24
N PHE A 261 40.72 45.49 -54.19
CA PHE A 261 41.16 46.86 -54.41
C PHE A 261 40.17 47.81 -53.73
N ALA A 262 40.58 48.50 -52.67
CA ALA A 262 39.72 49.48 -52.01
C ALA A 262 40.01 50.91 -52.52
N LYS A 263 38.97 51.64 -52.95
CA LYS A 263 39.08 53.06 -53.32
C LYS A 263 38.65 53.93 -52.15
N LYS A 264 39.55 54.77 -51.63
CA LYS A 264 39.22 55.83 -50.67
C LYS A 264 39.12 57.17 -51.40
N ASN A 265 37.95 57.79 -51.42
CA ASN A 265 37.79 59.17 -51.90
C ASN A 265 37.99 60.13 -50.71
N THR A 266 39.20 60.64 -50.53
CA THR A 266 39.45 61.70 -49.55
C THR A 266 39.31 63.05 -50.25
N LYS A 267 38.28 63.85 -49.94
CA LYS A 267 38.23 65.28 -50.32
C LYS A 267 39.23 66.03 -49.42
N LEU A 268 40.25 66.63 -50.02
CA LEU A 268 41.20 67.51 -49.32
C LEU A 268 40.57 68.91 -49.25
N GLY A 269 40.10 69.31 -48.08
CA GLY A 269 39.66 70.68 -47.81
C GLY A 269 40.86 71.57 -47.48
N GLU A 270 41.03 72.61 -48.30
CA GLU A 270 41.68 73.90 -48.02
C GLU A 270 43.01 73.93 -47.24
N LEU A 271 44.11 74.07 -47.97
CA LEU A 271 45.26 74.90 -47.60
C LEU A 271 45.83 75.51 -48.89
N GLY A 272 45.97 76.83 -48.90
CA GLY A 272 46.09 77.67 -50.08
C GLY A 272 47.42 77.60 -50.84
N GLU A 273 47.31 78.04 -52.10
CA GLU A 273 48.32 78.58 -53.02
C GLU A 273 49.73 77.95 -53.03
N LEU A 274 49.90 76.97 -53.93
CA LEU A 274 50.88 76.91 -55.03
C LEU A 274 51.31 75.46 -55.30
N GLY A 275 51.00 74.95 -56.49
CA GLY A 275 51.62 73.76 -57.06
C GLY A 275 50.67 72.59 -57.26
N GLU A 276 50.66 72.05 -58.47
CA GLU A 276 49.86 70.90 -58.93
C GLU A 276 49.89 69.71 -57.96
N SER A 277 48.82 69.55 -57.16
CA SER A 277 48.61 68.32 -56.39
C SER A 277 48.09 67.22 -57.32
N ARG A 278 49.00 66.40 -57.86
CA ARG A 278 48.63 65.07 -58.36
C ARG A 278 48.02 64.28 -57.21
N ALA A 279 46.71 64.02 -57.27
CA ALA A 279 46.07 63.08 -56.38
C ALA A 279 46.72 61.69 -56.58
N VAL A 280 47.65 61.31 -55.71
CA VAL A 280 48.16 59.94 -55.65
C VAL A 280 47.04 59.10 -55.07
N GLN A 281 46.28 58.44 -55.94
CA GLN A 281 45.28 57.46 -55.55
C GLN A 281 46.01 56.22 -55.03
N VAL A 282 46.33 56.18 -53.75
CA VAL A 282 46.80 54.96 -53.09
C VAL A 282 45.60 54.01 -53.04
N ILE A 283 45.60 52.99 -53.89
CA ILE A 283 44.63 51.89 -53.84
C ILE A 283 45.22 50.83 -52.90
N PRO A 284 44.84 50.78 -51.62
CA PRO A 284 45.21 49.65 -50.78
C PRO A 284 44.70 48.35 -51.40
N VAL A 285 45.62 47.41 -51.62
CA VAL A 285 45.30 46.04 -52.02
C VAL A 285 45.21 45.22 -50.74
N ILE A 286 44.01 44.78 -50.39
CA ILE A 286 43.79 43.85 -49.28
C ILE A 286 43.93 42.44 -49.86
N LEU A 287 44.88 41.67 -49.33
CA LEU A 287 45.15 40.29 -49.74
C LEU A 287 44.50 39.33 -48.74
N PHE A 288 43.48 38.61 -49.18
CA PHE A 288 42.93 37.45 -48.48
C PHE A 288 43.62 36.19 -49.00
N ILE A 289 43.93 35.24 -48.12
CA ILE A 289 44.43 33.93 -48.51
C ILE A 289 43.41 32.92 -48.01
N LEU A 290 42.73 32.26 -48.94
CA LEU A 290 41.78 31.19 -48.64
C LEU A 290 42.51 29.84 -48.68
N GLN A 291 42.23 28.96 -47.74
CA GLN A 291 42.74 27.60 -47.71
C GLN A 291 41.56 26.63 -47.83
N PRO A 292 41.28 26.09 -49.02
CA PRO A 292 40.30 25.02 -49.16
C PRO A 292 40.87 23.74 -48.54
N ARG A 293 40.03 22.98 -47.84
CA ARG A 293 40.36 21.63 -47.36
C ARG A 293 39.12 20.73 -47.36
N ILE A 294 39.34 19.43 -47.43
CA ILE A 294 38.32 18.42 -47.14
C ILE A 294 38.73 17.71 -45.86
N ASP A 295 37.87 17.75 -44.86
CA ASP A 295 38.03 17.04 -43.61
C ASP A 295 37.08 15.83 -43.61
N ILE A 296 37.61 14.64 -43.32
CA ILE A 296 36.84 13.43 -43.07
C ILE A 296 36.81 13.25 -41.55
N ASN A 297 35.63 13.36 -40.97
CA ASN A 297 35.41 13.28 -39.54
C ASN A 297 34.65 12.00 -39.17
N VAL A 298 34.95 11.44 -38.02
CA VAL A 298 34.08 10.51 -37.32
C VAL A 298 33.32 11.29 -36.25
N PHE A 299 32.02 11.08 -36.16
CA PHE A 299 31.18 11.80 -35.19
C PHE A 299 30.19 10.87 -34.51
N GLY A 300 29.78 11.30 -33.32
CA GLY A 300 28.59 10.83 -32.63
C GLY A 300 27.80 12.05 -32.20
N GLU A 301 26.52 12.02 -32.47
CA GLU A 301 25.57 13.10 -32.22
C GLU A 301 24.43 12.52 -31.38
N LEU A 302 24.15 13.19 -30.27
CA LEU A 302 23.03 12.88 -29.39
C LEU A 302 22.12 14.11 -29.41
N GLU A 303 20.85 13.89 -29.66
CA GLU A 303 19.79 14.88 -29.53
C GLU A 303 18.75 14.27 -28.59
N GLY A 304 18.56 14.83 -27.41
CA GLY A 304 17.53 14.36 -26.50
C GLY A 304 17.72 14.74 -25.05
N SER A 305 16.70 14.40 -24.25
CA SER A 305 16.73 14.53 -22.81
C SER A 305 16.86 13.17 -22.13
N PHE A 306 17.57 13.15 -21.01
CA PHE A 306 17.51 12.03 -20.08
C PHE A 306 17.10 12.54 -18.70
N GLU A 307 16.24 11.80 -18.04
CA GLU A 307 15.83 12.04 -16.65
C GLU A 307 16.05 10.76 -15.85
N VAL A 308 16.81 10.84 -14.76
CA VAL A 308 16.92 9.79 -13.75
C VAL A 308 16.43 10.34 -12.43
N SER A 309 15.35 9.79 -11.88
CA SER A 309 14.84 10.21 -10.58
C SER A 309 14.70 9.04 -9.61
N GLY A 310 15.17 9.26 -8.39
CA GLY A 310 15.11 8.26 -7.32
C GLY A 310 15.27 8.87 -5.93
N GLY A 311 14.65 8.25 -4.94
CA GLY A 311 14.65 8.69 -3.56
C GLY A 311 14.92 7.55 -2.59
N PHE A 312 15.54 7.88 -1.47
CA PHE A 312 15.67 6.98 -0.34
C PHE A 312 15.22 7.69 0.93
N GLY A 313 14.41 6.98 1.72
CA GLY A 313 13.88 7.46 2.99
C GLY A 313 14.08 6.41 4.07
N ALA A 314 14.51 6.83 5.25
CA ALA A 314 14.49 5.98 6.42
C ALA A 314 14.04 6.74 7.66
N GLU A 315 13.24 6.07 8.47
CA GLU A 315 12.73 6.57 9.74
C GLU A 315 12.95 5.50 10.82
N ALA A 316 13.48 5.91 11.96
CA ALA A 316 13.67 5.05 13.11
C ALA A 316 13.42 5.82 14.40
N ALA A 317 12.75 5.19 15.35
CA ALA A 317 12.51 5.74 16.68
C ALA A 317 12.83 4.72 17.76
N ILE A 318 13.47 5.19 18.82
CA ILE A 318 13.89 4.39 19.98
C ILE A 318 13.30 5.05 21.20
N GLN A 319 12.69 4.27 22.08
CA GLN A 319 12.28 4.73 23.39
C GLN A 319 13.05 3.95 24.46
N ALA A 320 13.63 4.69 25.39
CA ALA A 320 14.32 4.15 26.55
C ALA A 320 13.69 4.69 27.82
N GLY A 321 13.66 3.88 28.87
CA GLY A 321 13.15 4.30 30.16
C GLY A 321 13.86 3.62 31.32
N GLY A 322 13.86 4.31 32.45
CA GLY A 322 14.38 3.81 33.72
C GLY A 322 13.29 3.87 34.77
N LEU A 323 13.19 2.79 35.54
CA LEU A 323 12.25 2.66 36.65
C LEU A 323 13.01 2.32 37.92
N TYR A 324 12.75 3.06 38.99
CA TYR A 324 13.21 2.77 40.33
C TYR A 324 12.00 2.62 41.26
N ARG A 325 11.97 1.53 42.03
CA ARG A 325 10.97 1.28 43.07
C ARG A 325 11.68 0.73 44.29
N GLY A 326 11.64 1.49 45.39
CA GLY A 326 12.49 1.32 46.58
C GLY A 326 12.90 -0.11 46.94
N GLY A 327 14.22 -0.32 47.08
CA GLY A 327 14.83 -1.60 47.49
C GLY A 327 15.19 -2.54 46.33
N GLU A 328 14.51 -2.41 45.19
CA GLU A 328 14.90 -3.05 43.94
C GLU A 328 15.65 -2.02 43.10
N GLY A 329 16.92 -2.28 42.76
CA GLY A 329 17.74 -1.35 41.97
C GLY A 329 17.08 -0.96 40.63
N PHE A 330 17.64 0.06 39.97
CA PHE A 330 17.10 0.58 38.70
C PHE A 330 16.88 -0.52 37.65
N LYS A 331 15.65 -0.61 37.15
CA LYS A 331 15.29 -1.38 35.96
C LYS A 331 15.35 -0.45 34.76
N VAL A 332 16.14 -0.81 33.76
CA VAL A 332 16.25 -0.03 32.51
C VAL A 332 15.75 -0.87 31.36
N GLY A 333 15.02 -0.24 30.46
CA GLY A 333 14.48 -0.86 29.25
C GLY A 333 14.66 0.06 28.06
N ALA A 334 14.86 -0.52 26.89
CA ALA A 334 14.83 0.20 25.62
C ALA A 334 14.18 -0.68 24.57
N HIS A 335 13.39 -0.07 23.69
CA HIS A 335 12.81 -0.77 22.54
C HIS A 335 12.76 0.16 21.33
N VAL A 336 12.83 -0.46 20.15
CA VAL A 336 12.63 0.21 18.86
C VAL A 336 11.14 0.21 18.57
N LEU A 337 10.58 1.36 18.16
CA LEU A 337 9.16 1.44 17.82
C LEU A 337 8.90 0.69 16.48
N PRO A 338 7.79 -0.06 16.37
CA PRO A 338 7.54 -0.99 15.25
C PRO A 338 7.39 -0.33 13.87
N ASN A 339 7.29 0.99 13.81
CA ASN A 339 7.03 1.74 12.57
C ASN A 339 8.30 2.20 11.84
N SER A 340 9.42 1.49 11.99
CA SER A 340 10.65 1.83 11.26
C SER A 340 10.46 1.54 9.77
N LYS A 341 10.35 2.59 8.95
CA LYS A 341 10.10 2.49 7.50
C LYS A 341 11.39 2.75 6.75
N PHE A 342 11.69 1.88 5.80
CA PHE A 342 12.75 2.08 4.81
C PHE A 342 12.11 2.01 3.43
N ASN A 343 12.14 3.12 2.71
CA ASN A 343 11.59 3.22 1.37
C ASN A 343 12.71 3.56 0.39
N LEU A 344 12.80 2.77 -0.67
CA LEU A 344 13.59 3.06 -1.86
C LEU A 344 12.62 3.23 -3.01
N ASP A 345 12.45 4.46 -3.46
CA ASP A 345 11.55 4.81 -4.56
C ASP A 345 12.40 5.16 -5.77
N PHE A 346 12.47 4.29 -6.77
CA PHE A 346 13.06 4.60 -8.06
C PHE A 346 11.95 5.06 -9.00
N ASN A 347 11.90 6.35 -9.29
CA ASN A 347 10.80 6.97 -10.04
C ASN A 347 11.01 6.87 -11.57
N GLY A 348 12.24 6.60 -12.02
CA GLY A 348 12.50 6.04 -13.33
C GLY A 348 13.75 6.59 -14.02
N LEU A 349 14.07 5.96 -15.17
CA LEU A 349 14.93 6.53 -16.21
C LEU A 349 14.05 6.80 -17.45
N SER A 350 14.03 8.04 -17.92
CA SER A 350 13.43 8.46 -19.19
C SER A 350 14.55 8.78 -20.18
N LEU A 351 14.43 8.27 -21.41
CA LEU A 351 15.32 8.60 -22.53
C LEU A 351 14.42 8.99 -23.70
N ASP A 352 14.44 10.28 -24.05
CA ASP A 352 13.72 10.78 -25.22
C ASP A 352 14.74 11.41 -26.17
N GLY A 353 15.14 10.66 -27.19
CA GLY A 353 16.19 11.15 -28.06
C GLY A 353 16.61 10.27 -29.21
N LYS A 354 17.41 10.89 -30.08
CA LYS A 354 18.05 10.32 -31.24
C LYS A 354 19.56 10.30 -31.04
N TYR A 355 20.15 9.13 -31.25
CA TYR A 355 21.59 8.97 -31.33
C TYR A 355 22.00 8.60 -32.76
N LYS A 356 22.93 9.35 -33.34
CA LYS A 356 23.51 9.09 -34.66
C LYS A 356 25.03 8.99 -34.53
N MET A 357 25.63 7.98 -35.16
CA MET A 357 27.09 7.93 -35.33
C MET A 357 27.43 7.75 -36.80
N GLY A 358 28.57 8.26 -37.23
CA GLY A 358 28.91 8.13 -38.64
C GLY A 358 30.20 8.79 -39.08
N LEU A 359 30.33 8.87 -40.40
CA LEU A 359 31.38 9.61 -41.08
C LEU A 359 30.78 10.87 -41.70
N GLU A 360 31.50 11.97 -41.57
CA GLU A 360 31.20 13.23 -42.24
C GLU A 360 32.35 13.58 -43.18
N ALA A 361 32.02 13.95 -44.41
CA ALA A 361 32.94 14.63 -45.32
C ALA A 361 32.57 16.12 -45.38
N ALA A 362 33.47 16.99 -44.94
CA ALA A 362 33.27 18.43 -44.91
C ALA A 362 34.27 19.14 -45.84
N PHE A 363 33.77 19.80 -46.88
CA PHE A 363 34.54 20.75 -47.68
C PHE A 363 34.49 22.13 -47.03
N ILE A 364 35.65 22.67 -46.67
CA ILE A 364 35.78 23.89 -45.87
C ILE A 364 36.64 24.90 -46.61
N ILE A 365 36.17 26.15 -46.67
CA ILE A 365 36.95 27.30 -47.12
C ILE A 365 37.19 28.21 -45.90
N GLN A 366 38.43 28.26 -45.44
CA GLN A 366 38.81 29.10 -44.31
C GLN A 366 39.86 30.15 -44.73
N PRO A 367 39.64 31.44 -44.42
CA PRO A 367 40.67 32.46 -44.59
C PRO A 367 41.77 32.27 -43.54
N LEU A 368 43.03 32.43 -43.95
CA LEU A 368 44.19 32.05 -43.15
C LEU A 368 44.36 32.81 -41.82
N PHE A 369 43.67 33.94 -41.67
CA PHE A 369 43.77 34.83 -40.52
C PHE A 369 42.54 34.74 -39.59
N PHE A 370 41.53 33.97 -39.96
CA PHE A 370 40.27 33.84 -39.23
C PHE A 370 40.15 32.49 -38.54
N LYS A 371 39.49 32.47 -37.38
CA LYS A 371 39.36 31.25 -36.57
C LYS A 371 38.22 30.37 -37.06
N LYS A 372 37.15 30.97 -37.58
CA LYS A 372 35.99 30.26 -38.15
C LYS A 372 36.10 30.13 -39.68
N PRO A 373 35.55 29.05 -40.27
CA PRO A 373 35.47 28.92 -41.72
C PRO A 373 34.46 29.92 -42.32
N LEU A 374 34.73 30.36 -43.54
CA LEU A 374 33.82 31.24 -44.29
C LEU A 374 32.67 30.46 -44.91
N MET A 375 32.96 29.25 -45.36
CA MET A 375 32.02 28.34 -45.97
C MET A 375 32.36 26.92 -45.56
N GLN A 376 31.32 26.15 -45.25
CA GLN A 376 31.40 24.71 -45.02
C GLN A 376 30.27 24.03 -45.80
N LEU A 377 30.60 22.98 -46.54
CA LEU A 377 29.66 22.05 -47.13
C LEU A 377 29.98 20.67 -46.58
N SER A 378 29.10 20.10 -45.77
CA SER A 378 29.28 18.78 -45.19
C SER A 378 28.18 17.81 -45.65
N ALA A 379 28.56 16.55 -45.75
CA ALA A 379 27.64 15.44 -45.88
C ALA A 379 28.05 14.36 -44.89
N ASP A 380 27.09 13.93 -44.08
CA ASP A 380 27.28 12.84 -43.12
C ASP A 380 26.44 11.62 -43.47
N ILE A 381 26.94 10.46 -43.04
CA ILE A 381 26.29 9.18 -43.24
C ILE A 381 26.60 8.25 -42.06
N GLY A 382 25.58 7.56 -41.59
CA GLY A 382 25.76 6.51 -40.60
C GLY A 382 24.45 6.06 -39.96
N PRO A 383 24.52 5.04 -39.08
CA PRO A 383 23.33 4.54 -38.40
C PRO A 383 22.81 5.54 -37.36
N SER A 384 21.49 5.57 -37.17
CA SER A 384 20.85 6.24 -36.05
C SER A 384 19.84 5.34 -35.35
N ILE A 385 19.71 5.55 -34.04
CA ILE A 385 18.71 4.95 -33.16
C ILE A 385 17.89 6.08 -32.58
N GLU A 386 16.58 5.96 -32.66
CA GLU A 386 15.64 6.92 -32.07
C GLU A 386 14.67 6.14 -31.19
N ALA A 387 14.54 6.59 -29.94
CA ALA A 387 13.71 5.94 -28.95
C ALA A 387 13.09 7.00 -28.03
N SER A 388 11.83 6.77 -27.64
CA SER A 388 11.13 7.56 -26.62
C SER A 388 10.63 6.59 -25.56
N MET A 389 11.43 6.42 -24.51
CA MET A 389 11.17 5.49 -23.42
C MET A 389 10.97 6.24 -22.11
N LYS A 390 9.93 5.87 -21.35
CA LYS A 390 9.56 6.51 -20.09
C LYS A 390 9.61 5.53 -18.94
N GLY A 391 9.99 5.98 -17.75
CA GLY A 391 9.69 5.26 -16.50
C GLY A 391 10.31 3.85 -16.39
N ILE A 392 11.54 3.62 -16.88
CA ILE A 392 12.25 2.35 -16.64
C ILE A 392 12.30 2.08 -15.14
N GLY A 393 11.77 0.93 -14.68
CA GLY A 393 11.71 0.56 -13.26
C GLY A 393 10.45 1.02 -12.50
N SER A 394 9.55 1.77 -13.16
CA SER A 394 8.22 2.12 -12.62
C SER A 394 7.29 0.90 -12.62
N PRO A 395 6.36 0.77 -11.65
CA PRO A 395 5.31 -0.25 -11.67
C PRO A 395 4.46 -0.23 -12.95
N ASN A 396 4.33 0.92 -13.61
CA ASN A 396 3.55 1.10 -14.83
C ASN A 396 4.42 1.14 -16.11
N PHE A 397 5.64 0.60 -16.06
CA PHE A 397 6.60 0.69 -17.16
C PHE A 397 6.06 0.13 -18.47
N TYR A 398 5.36 -1.00 -18.45
CA TYR A 398 4.73 -1.57 -19.65
C TYR A 398 3.67 -0.62 -20.23
N GLU A 399 2.71 -0.16 -19.42
CA GLU A 399 1.62 0.72 -19.89
C GLU A 399 2.13 1.99 -20.57
N GLN A 400 3.18 2.59 -20.01
CA GLN A 400 3.76 3.82 -20.53
C GLN A 400 4.51 3.63 -21.86
N ASN A 401 4.87 2.39 -22.22
CA ASN A 401 5.77 2.10 -23.34
C ASN A 401 5.28 0.99 -24.27
N GLN A 402 4.07 0.46 -24.08
CA GLN A 402 3.52 -0.63 -24.91
C GLN A 402 3.38 -0.25 -26.40
N GLU A 403 3.27 1.05 -26.67
CA GLU A 403 3.26 1.61 -28.04
C GLU A 403 4.62 2.16 -28.47
N THR A 404 5.63 2.15 -27.60
CA THR A 404 6.96 2.69 -27.91
C THR A 404 7.61 1.85 -29.00
N THR A 405 7.93 2.51 -30.10
CA THR A 405 8.78 1.97 -31.16
C THR A 405 10.18 2.57 -31.06
N ILE A 406 11.17 1.76 -31.44
CA ILE A 406 12.56 2.14 -31.58
C ILE A 406 12.87 2.08 -33.08
N ALA A 407 13.17 3.22 -33.67
CA ALA A 407 13.56 3.31 -35.07
C ALA A 407 15.07 3.05 -35.19
N LEU A 408 15.43 1.99 -35.92
CA LEU A 408 16.79 1.71 -36.35
C LEU A 408 16.95 2.15 -37.81
N ASN A 409 17.66 3.25 -38.01
CA ASN A 409 18.03 3.73 -39.34
C ASN A 409 19.44 3.24 -39.64
N PHE A 410 19.59 2.27 -40.55
CA PHE A 410 20.92 1.73 -40.87
C PHE A 410 21.75 2.66 -41.75
N LEU A 411 21.09 3.58 -42.45
CA LEU A 411 21.74 4.55 -43.32
C LEU A 411 20.96 5.87 -43.34
N ASP A 412 21.30 6.75 -42.40
CA ASP A 412 20.77 8.11 -42.30
C ASP A 412 21.80 9.08 -42.87
N SER A 413 21.39 9.95 -43.81
CA SER A 413 22.27 10.92 -44.47
C SER A 413 21.76 12.34 -44.32
N ARG A 414 22.66 13.26 -43.99
CA ARG A 414 22.37 14.70 -43.91
C ARG A 414 23.41 15.46 -44.73
N GLY A 415 22.94 16.39 -45.54
CA GLY A 415 23.76 17.37 -46.25
C GLY A 415 23.52 18.76 -45.67
N GLN A 416 24.58 19.49 -45.35
CA GLN A 416 24.51 20.81 -44.74
C GLN A 416 25.45 21.78 -45.45
N ALA A 417 24.98 22.99 -45.70
CA ALA A 417 25.78 24.10 -46.22
C ALA A 417 25.66 25.29 -45.26
N ILE A 418 26.79 25.77 -44.75
CA ILE A 418 26.89 26.92 -43.87
C ILE A 418 27.78 27.97 -44.52
N ILE A 419 27.32 29.22 -44.55
CA ILE A 419 28.10 30.39 -44.94
C ILE A 419 28.04 31.38 -43.79
N ASP A 420 29.20 31.78 -43.26
CA ASP A 420 29.31 32.70 -42.12
C ASP A 420 30.27 33.85 -42.44
N PHE A 421 29.71 35.06 -42.59
CA PHE A 421 30.47 36.27 -42.88
C PHE A 421 30.77 37.13 -41.64
N ARG A 422 30.39 36.72 -40.42
CA ARG A 422 30.48 37.57 -39.22
C ARG A 422 31.90 38.05 -38.93
N GLU A 423 32.90 37.17 -39.00
CA GLU A 423 34.31 37.54 -38.79
C GLU A 423 34.84 38.51 -39.87
N LEU A 424 34.30 38.49 -41.09
CA LEU A 424 34.69 39.43 -42.15
C LEU A 424 34.16 40.84 -41.92
N PHE A 425 33.00 40.97 -41.30
CA PHE A 425 32.37 42.27 -41.02
C PHE A 425 32.59 42.76 -39.59
N GLY A 426 33.25 41.97 -38.74
CA GLY A 426 33.48 42.32 -37.33
C GLY A 426 32.19 42.47 -36.53
N SER A 427 31.14 41.72 -36.92
CA SER A 427 29.83 41.76 -36.25
C SER A 427 29.83 40.92 -34.97
N LYS A 428 28.87 41.17 -34.07
CA LYS A 428 28.65 40.37 -32.85
C LYS A 428 28.05 39.01 -33.21
N GLU A 429 28.07 38.04 -32.29
CA GLU A 429 27.60 36.67 -32.56
C GLU A 429 26.13 36.58 -32.97
N ASP A 430 25.30 37.56 -32.63
CA ASP A 430 23.83 37.53 -32.82
C ASP A 430 23.32 38.07 -34.19
N ASP A 431 24.22 38.37 -35.14
CA ASP A 431 23.83 38.96 -36.44
C ASP A 431 23.45 37.88 -37.48
N GLU A 432 22.22 37.39 -37.39
CA GLU A 432 21.66 36.30 -38.21
C GLU A 432 21.61 36.61 -39.72
N ASP A 433 21.66 37.89 -40.12
CA ASP A 433 21.66 38.26 -41.54
C ASP A 433 22.97 37.88 -42.26
N LEU A 434 24.06 37.74 -41.50
CA LEU A 434 25.40 37.42 -42.00
C LEU A 434 25.73 35.92 -41.99
N VAL A 435 24.80 35.09 -41.49
CA VAL A 435 24.89 33.62 -41.51
C VAL A 435 23.77 33.05 -42.36
N LYS A 436 24.08 32.14 -43.27
CA LYS A 436 23.08 31.38 -44.02
C LYS A 436 23.39 29.90 -43.93
N GLU A 437 22.41 29.14 -43.45
CA GLU A 437 22.48 27.70 -43.31
C GLU A 437 21.35 27.05 -44.10
N CYS A 438 21.64 25.90 -44.71
CA CYS A 438 20.65 25.04 -45.34
C CYS A 438 21.02 23.58 -45.05
N ALA A 439 20.04 22.79 -44.62
CA ALA A 439 20.22 21.37 -44.34
C ALA A 439 19.11 20.55 -45.00
N LEU A 440 19.46 19.34 -45.47
CA LEU A 440 18.56 18.35 -46.04
C LEU A 440 18.90 16.98 -45.46
N THR A 441 17.88 16.23 -45.03
CA THR A 441 18.04 14.90 -44.42
C THR A 441 17.17 13.88 -45.17
N PHE A 442 17.73 12.70 -45.45
CA PHE A 442 16.99 11.61 -46.09
C PHE A 442 17.36 10.26 -45.44
N PRO A 443 16.40 9.57 -44.80
CA PRO A 443 16.59 8.20 -44.32
C PRO A 443 16.46 7.23 -45.51
N LEU A 444 17.44 6.34 -45.70
CA LEU A 444 17.45 5.42 -46.85
C LEU A 444 16.97 4.00 -46.50
N LEU A 445 17.15 3.57 -45.24
CA LEU A 445 16.81 2.24 -44.73
C LEU A 445 16.42 2.35 -43.25
N SER A 446 15.13 2.52 -42.96
CA SER A 446 14.56 2.58 -41.62
C SER A 446 13.75 1.31 -41.32
N HIS A 447 13.88 0.80 -40.10
CA HIS A 447 12.99 -0.23 -39.58
C HIS A 447 12.62 0.11 -38.13
N GLU A 448 11.34 0.00 -37.81
CA GLU A 448 10.83 0.25 -36.47
C GLU A 448 10.57 -1.08 -35.78
N TYR A 449 11.06 -1.22 -34.56
CA TYR A 449 10.81 -2.37 -33.71
C TYR A 449 10.10 -1.90 -32.45
N SER A 450 9.18 -2.70 -31.91
CA SER A 450 8.56 -2.39 -30.63
C SER A 450 9.47 -2.77 -29.46
N LEU A 451 9.32 -2.05 -28.34
CA LEU A 451 9.99 -2.42 -27.10
C LEU A 451 9.31 -3.63 -26.44
N PHE A 452 7.98 -3.68 -26.52
CA PHE A 452 7.15 -4.68 -25.85
C PHE A 452 6.26 -5.45 -26.83
N PRO A 453 5.98 -6.74 -26.55
CA PRO A 453 4.93 -7.45 -27.24
C PRO A 453 3.57 -6.88 -26.84
N ARG A 454 2.59 -6.95 -27.74
CA ARG A 454 1.20 -6.60 -27.43
C ARG A 454 0.35 -7.86 -27.38
N PHE A 455 -0.59 -7.92 -26.43
CA PHE A 455 -1.49 -9.04 -26.23
C PHE A 455 -2.90 -8.67 -26.71
N ASP A 456 -3.23 -9.09 -27.94
CA ASP A 456 -4.54 -8.84 -28.54
C ASP A 456 -5.49 -10.03 -28.28
N ASP A 457 -6.80 -9.77 -28.19
CA ASP A 457 -7.85 -10.80 -28.02
C ASP A 457 -7.62 -11.73 -26.81
N LEU A 458 -7.16 -11.17 -25.68
CA LEU A 458 -7.00 -11.92 -24.43
C LEU A 458 -8.36 -12.43 -23.96
N LYS A 459 -8.48 -13.75 -23.84
CA LYS A 459 -9.66 -14.46 -23.36
C LYS A 459 -9.24 -15.46 -22.30
N ALA A 460 -10.09 -15.65 -21.29
CA ALA A 460 -9.94 -16.71 -20.33
C ALA A 460 -11.31 -17.33 -20.06
N GLN A 461 -11.44 -18.65 -20.23
CA GLN A 461 -12.72 -19.35 -20.05
C GLN A 461 -12.51 -20.69 -19.37
N ARG A 462 -13.40 -21.04 -18.43
CA ARG A 462 -13.41 -22.37 -17.80
C ARG A 462 -13.65 -23.45 -18.86
N THR A 463 -13.00 -24.60 -18.72
CA THR A 463 -13.20 -25.69 -19.69
C THR A 463 -14.60 -26.26 -19.57
N ALA A 464 -15.15 -26.79 -20.67
CA ALA A 464 -16.48 -27.41 -20.65
C ALA A 464 -16.51 -28.71 -19.84
N THR A 465 -15.38 -29.42 -19.74
CA THR A 465 -15.27 -30.74 -19.11
C THR A 465 -14.88 -30.68 -17.64
N ASP A 466 -14.05 -29.72 -17.25
CA ASP A 466 -13.56 -29.52 -15.88
C ASP A 466 -13.55 -28.02 -15.56
N LYS A 467 -14.48 -27.62 -14.71
CA LYS A 467 -14.74 -26.22 -14.38
C LYS A 467 -13.74 -25.67 -13.36
N THR A 468 -12.95 -26.54 -12.74
CA THR A 468 -11.78 -26.16 -11.93
C THR A 468 -10.58 -25.78 -12.78
N GLN A 469 -10.69 -25.91 -14.11
CA GLN A 469 -9.68 -25.53 -15.08
C GLN A 469 -10.16 -24.42 -15.99
N ALA A 470 -9.25 -23.52 -16.37
CA ALA A 470 -9.50 -22.48 -17.35
C ALA A 470 -8.42 -22.47 -18.43
N VAL A 471 -8.83 -22.18 -19.67
CA VAL A 471 -7.95 -21.98 -20.81
C VAL A 471 -7.87 -20.48 -21.08
N ILE A 472 -6.64 -19.99 -21.11
CA ILE A 472 -6.28 -18.61 -21.40
C ILE A 472 -5.69 -18.59 -22.80
N THR A 473 -6.12 -17.64 -23.61
CA THR A 473 -5.62 -17.43 -24.97
C THR A 473 -5.40 -15.96 -25.25
N SER A 474 -4.30 -15.60 -25.92
CA SER A 474 -4.12 -14.27 -26.52
C SER A 474 -3.26 -14.34 -27.76
N ASN A 475 -3.46 -13.40 -28.70
CA ASN A 475 -2.54 -13.21 -29.81
C ASN A 475 -1.39 -12.30 -29.35
N VAL A 476 -0.16 -12.84 -29.36
CA VAL A 476 1.04 -12.06 -29.04
C VAL A 476 1.62 -11.53 -30.34
N VAL A 477 1.69 -10.21 -30.45
CA VAL A 477 2.07 -9.49 -31.67
C VAL A 477 3.15 -8.46 -31.38
N ASN A 478 3.65 -7.82 -32.44
CA ASN A 478 4.82 -6.93 -32.53
C ASN A 478 6.16 -7.64 -32.69
N ASP A 479 6.99 -7.05 -33.54
CA ASP A 479 8.37 -7.45 -33.75
C ASP A 479 9.27 -6.66 -32.81
N LEU A 480 10.04 -7.35 -31.97
CA LEU A 480 10.77 -6.72 -30.87
C LEU A 480 12.21 -6.39 -31.25
N ILE A 481 12.77 -5.38 -30.56
CA ILE A 481 14.20 -5.07 -30.62
C ILE A 481 15.04 -5.98 -29.72
N VAL A 482 14.43 -6.50 -28.65
CA VAL A 482 15.07 -7.39 -27.67
C VAL A 482 14.12 -8.58 -27.46
N PRO A 483 14.63 -9.83 -27.49
CA PRO A 483 13.81 -10.99 -27.17
C PRO A 483 13.35 -10.96 -25.71
N VAL A 484 12.13 -11.42 -25.47
CA VAL A 484 11.52 -11.54 -24.14
C VAL A 484 10.99 -12.94 -23.92
N GLU A 485 10.67 -13.28 -22.69
CA GLU A 485 9.84 -14.45 -22.39
C GLU A 485 8.47 -13.97 -21.93
N VAL A 486 7.41 -14.65 -22.35
CA VAL A 486 6.02 -14.31 -21.99
C VAL A 486 5.34 -15.47 -21.28
N ASP A 487 4.44 -15.12 -20.36
CA ASP A 487 3.54 -16.03 -19.67
C ASP A 487 2.31 -15.24 -19.15
N TYR A 488 1.47 -15.85 -18.34
CA TYR A 488 0.36 -15.21 -17.64
C TYR A 488 0.54 -15.27 -16.13
N GLN A 489 -0.19 -14.40 -15.43
CA GLN A 489 -0.28 -14.32 -13.98
C GLN A 489 -1.76 -14.33 -13.55
N LEU A 490 -2.05 -15.09 -12.49
CA LEU A 490 -3.39 -15.21 -11.89
C LEU A 490 -3.52 -14.34 -10.63
N TYR A 491 -4.70 -13.76 -10.44
CA TYR A 491 -5.10 -12.98 -9.27
C TYR A 491 -6.49 -13.43 -8.79
N ASN A 492 -6.76 -13.28 -7.50
CA ASN A 492 -8.12 -13.44 -6.96
C ASN A 492 -8.94 -12.15 -7.13
N LYS A 493 -10.19 -12.15 -6.65
CA LYS A 493 -11.09 -10.99 -6.67
C LYS A 493 -10.57 -9.74 -5.96
N ASP A 494 -9.69 -9.91 -4.98
CA ASP A 494 -9.07 -8.82 -4.19
C ASP A 494 -7.76 -8.32 -4.84
N GLU A 495 -7.50 -8.69 -6.10
CA GLU A 495 -6.25 -8.42 -6.85
C GLU A 495 -4.97 -8.93 -6.18
N VAL A 496 -5.09 -9.93 -5.30
CA VAL A 496 -3.94 -10.60 -4.70
C VAL A 496 -3.37 -11.63 -5.68
N LYS A 497 -2.07 -11.51 -5.97
CA LYS A 497 -1.32 -12.40 -6.86
C LYS A 497 -1.30 -13.82 -6.32
N LEU A 498 -1.78 -14.78 -7.13
CA LEU A 498 -1.79 -16.19 -6.80
C LEU A 498 -0.62 -16.93 -7.48
N PRO A 499 0.03 -17.89 -6.78
CA PRO A 499 1.10 -18.65 -7.39
C PRO A 499 0.55 -19.60 -8.47
N ILE A 500 1.11 -19.51 -9.68
CA ILE A 500 0.87 -20.47 -10.77
C ILE A 500 2.21 -20.92 -11.36
N GLU A 501 2.24 -22.12 -11.93
CA GLU A 501 3.45 -22.65 -12.59
C GLU A 501 3.80 -21.77 -13.79
N ASN A 502 5.04 -21.25 -13.81
CA ASN A 502 5.54 -20.43 -14.91
C ASN A 502 6.22 -21.30 -15.96
N ASN A 503 5.69 -21.29 -17.17
CA ASN A 503 6.24 -21.96 -18.34
C ASN A 503 6.59 -20.90 -19.39
N TRP A 504 7.66 -20.15 -19.08
CA TRP A 504 8.17 -19.06 -19.90
C TRP A 504 8.35 -19.47 -21.36
N THR A 505 7.73 -18.71 -22.26
CA THR A 505 7.82 -18.94 -23.70
C THR A 505 8.59 -17.80 -24.35
N PHE A 506 9.65 -18.14 -25.08
CA PHE A 506 10.48 -17.17 -25.81
C PHE A 506 9.69 -16.47 -26.93
N TYR A 507 9.87 -15.16 -27.05
CA TYR A 507 9.24 -14.33 -28.07
C TYR A 507 10.18 -13.21 -28.54
N TYR A 508 10.41 -13.11 -29.85
CA TYR A 508 11.15 -11.99 -30.45
C TYR A 508 10.43 -11.41 -31.67
N ARG A 509 9.75 -12.26 -32.44
CA ARG A 509 9.00 -11.93 -33.65
C ARG A 509 7.62 -12.56 -33.60
N ALA A 510 6.68 -11.98 -34.34
CA ALA A 510 5.33 -12.54 -34.46
C ALA A 510 5.33 -13.98 -35.01
N GLU A 511 6.35 -14.37 -35.78
CA GLU A 511 6.52 -15.71 -36.33
C GLU A 511 7.08 -16.75 -35.34
N ASP A 512 7.67 -16.30 -34.21
CA ASP A 512 8.22 -17.21 -33.19
C ASP A 512 7.13 -17.90 -32.37
N MET A 513 5.91 -17.34 -32.37
CA MET A 513 4.79 -17.80 -31.57
C MET A 513 3.71 -18.44 -32.44
N VAL A 514 3.20 -19.59 -32.00
CA VAL A 514 1.92 -20.10 -32.51
C VAL A 514 0.80 -19.29 -31.86
N ASN A 515 0.14 -18.43 -32.65
CA ASN A 515 -1.01 -17.65 -32.19
C ASN A 515 -2.34 -18.42 -32.41
N PRO A 516 -3.25 -18.43 -31.42
CA PRO A 516 -3.13 -17.77 -30.11
C PRO A 516 -2.19 -18.52 -29.16
N PHE A 517 -1.39 -17.76 -28.40
CA PHE A 517 -0.65 -18.29 -27.25
C PHE A 517 -1.64 -18.80 -26.23
N MET A 518 -1.44 -20.03 -25.73
CA MET A 518 -2.41 -20.74 -24.91
C MET A 518 -1.78 -21.26 -23.63
N LYS A 519 -2.46 -21.07 -22.50
CA LYS A 519 -2.12 -21.67 -21.20
C LYS A 519 -3.36 -22.26 -20.55
N MET A 520 -3.21 -23.41 -19.91
CA MET A 520 -4.23 -24.01 -19.06
C MET A 520 -3.84 -23.83 -17.59
N ILE A 521 -4.77 -23.36 -16.79
CA ILE A 521 -4.64 -23.24 -15.33
C ILE A 521 -5.64 -24.19 -14.68
N SER A 522 -5.28 -24.78 -13.55
CA SER A 522 -6.08 -25.79 -12.83
C SER A 522 -6.16 -25.46 -11.34
N GLY A 523 -7.11 -26.08 -10.63
CA GLY A 523 -7.27 -25.89 -9.19
C GLY A 523 -8.02 -24.61 -8.82
N LEU A 524 -8.82 -24.05 -9.74
CA LEU A 524 -9.68 -22.90 -9.48
C LEU A 524 -10.93 -23.34 -8.71
N ALA A 525 -11.32 -22.58 -7.70
CA ALA A 525 -12.66 -22.72 -7.12
C ALA A 525 -13.71 -22.36 -8.18
N THR A 526 -14.83 -23.08 -8.23
CA THR A 526 -15.85 -22.92 -9.28
C THR A 526 -16.75 -21.72 -9.04
N ASP A 527 -16.93 -21.30 -7.79
CA ASP A 527 -17.79 -20.22 -7.33
C ASP A 527 -17.07 -18.87 -7.16
N GLU A 528 -15.76 -18.81 -7.42
CA GLU A 528 -14.95 -17.60 -7.27
C GLU A 528 -14.58 -16.97 -8.63
N THR A 529 -14.48 -15.64 -8.62
CA THR A 529 -13.97 -14.82 -9.72
C THR A 529 -12.44 -14.73 -9.65
N TYR A 530 -11.78 -14.81 -10.82
CA TYR A 530 -10.34 -14.62 -10.93
C TYR A 530 -10.00 -13.63 -12.05
N TYR A 531 -8.82 -13.01 -11.97
CA TYR A 531 -8.28 -12.15 -13.02
C TYR A 531 -6.97 -12.72 -13.58
N ILE A 532 -6.80 -12.59 -14.89
CA ILE A 532 -5.59 -12.97 -15.62
C ILE A 532 -4.97 -11.74 -16.25
N ARG A 533 -3.67 -11.57 -16.07
CA ARG A 533 -2.85 -10.57 -16.77
C ARG A 533 -1.66 -11.24 -17.44
N PRO A 534 -1.28 -10.86 -18.67
CA PRO A 534 0.00 -11.24 -19.24
C PRO A 534 1.16 -10.77 -18.36
N LYS A 535 2.26 -11.53 -18.37
CA LYS A 535 3.53 -11.12 -17.79
C LYS A 535 4.69 -11.42 -18.72
N LEU A 536 5.74 -10.64 -18.54
CA LEU A 536 6.93 -10.64 -19.35
C LEU A 536 8.13 -10.90 -18.45
N ASN A 537 9.16 -11.55 -18.96
CA ASN A 537 10.48 -11.55 -18.37
C ASN A 537 11.47 -11.02 -19.42
N MET A 538 12.06 -9.86 -19.13
CA MET A 538 13.02 -9.21 -20.01
C MET A 538 14.45 -9.45 -19.51
N PRO A 539 15.44 -9.66 -20.40
CA PRO A 539 16.83 -9.88 -20.00
C PRO A 539 17.44 -8.78 -19.12
N ILE A 540 16.97 -7.54 -19.26
CA ILE A 540 17.52 -6.36 -18.57
C ILE A 540 16.61 -5.87 -17.44
N PHE A 541 15.29 -5.97 -17.62
CA PHE A 541 14.30 -5.38 -16.70
C PHE A 541 13.61 -6.38 -15.79
N GLY A 542 13.86 -7.68 -15.96
CA GLY A 542 13.25 -8.73 -15.15
C GLY A 542 11.75 -8.93 -15.45
N GLU A 543 11.01 -9.37 -14.43
CA GLU A 543 9.59 -9.65 -14.56
C GLU A 543 8.74 -8.36 -14.55
N ILE A 544 7.90 -8.19 -15.57
CA ILE A 544 7.00 -7.04 -15.73
C ILE A 544 5.60 -7.55 -16.02
N GLU A 545 4.59 -6.96 -15.37
CA GLU A 545 3.18 -7.23 -15.62
C GLU A 545 2.68 -6.38 -16.80
N ALA A 546 1.84 -6.96 -17.65
CA ALA A 546 1.38 -6.35 -18.89
C ALA A 546 -0.15 -6.35 -18.98
N SER A 547 -0.71 -5.40 -19.74
CA SER A 547 -2.13 -5.37 -20.11
C SER A 547 -2.41 -6.17 -21.38
N PRO A 548 -3.68 -6.55 -21.64
CA PRO A 548 -4.89 -6.30 -20.85
C PRO A 548 -5.10 -7.27 -19.69
N SER A 549 -6.07 -6.96 -18.82
CA SER A 549 -6.57 -7.89 -17.79
C SER A 549 -7.88 -8.50 -18.28
N VAL A 550 -8.08 -9.80 -18.06
CA VAL A 550 -9.35 -10.49 -18.35
C VAL A 550 -9.88 -11.21 -17.12
N GLU A 551 -11.20 -11.20 -16.96
CA GLU A 551 -11.90 -11.89 -15.88
C GLU A 551 -12.21 -13.34 -16.27
N ILE A 552 -12.06 -14.26 -15.31
CA ILE A 552 -12.61 -15.61 -15.36
C ILE A 552 -13.84 -15.60 -14.46
N GLU A 553 -15.01 -15.63 -15.09
CA GLU A 553 -16.29 -15.64 -14.39
C GLU A 553 -16.48 -16.94 -13.57
N PRO A 554 -17.21 -16.87 -12.45
CA PRO A 554 -17.60 -18.05 -11.70
C PRO A 554 -18.54 -18.94 -12.53
N GLU A 555 -18.58 -20.22 -12.20
CA GLU A 555 -19.54 -21.14 -12.79
C GLU A 555 -20.95 -20.87 -12.25
N ILE A 556 -21.93 -20.90 -13.15
CA ILE A 556 -23.36 -20.84 -12.80
C ILE A 556 -23.70 -22.02 -11.88
N SER A 557 -24.08 -21.70 -10.64
CA SER A 557 -24.49 -22.69 -9.65
C SER A 557 -26.01 -22.92 -9.67
N VAL A 558 -26.40 -24.18 -9.49
CA VAL A 558 -27.79 -24.61 -9.33
C VAL A 558 -27.84 -25.47 -8.08
N THR A 559 -28.78 -25.23 -7.18
CA THR A 559 -28.92 -25.97 -5.94
C THR A 559 -30.09 -26.93 -6.03
N THR A 560 -29.88 -28.19 -5.65
CA THR A 560 -30.98 -29.14 -5.46
C THR A 560 -31.53 -28.96 -4.06
N GLU A 561 -32.79 -28.59 -3.90
CA GLU A 561 -33.39 -28.33 -2.60
C GLU A 561 -34.02 -29.60 -2.01
N HIS A 562 -34.70 -29.48 -0.88
CA HIS A 562 -35.43 -30.58 -0.23
C HIS A 562 -36.65 -31.05 -1.07
N TYR A 563 -37.35 -32.10 -0.61
CA TYR A 563 -38.58 -32.59 -1.23
C TYR A 563 -39.76 -32.62 -0.25
N LEU A 564 -40.98 -32.66 -0.80
CA LEU A 564 -42.23 -32.83 -0.08
C LEU A 564 -42.96 -34.09 -0.58
N SER A 565 -43.57 -34.87 0.32
CA SER A 565 -44.34 -36.08 -0.04
C SER A 565 -45.83 -35.84 0.19
N GLN A 566 -46.67 -36.01 -0.84
CA GLN A 566 -48.12 -35.81 -0.77
C GLN A 566 -48.85 -36.90 -1.57
N GLY A 567 -49.65 -37.73 -0.89
CA GLY A 567 -50.44 -38.78 -1.53
C GLY A 567 -49.57 -39.74 -2.33
N GLU A 568 -49.82 -39.84 -3.64
CA GLU A 568 -49.04 -40.69 -4.57
C GLU A 568 -47.80 -39.98 -5.16
N SER A 569 -47.51 -38.73 -4.77
CA SER A 569 -46.52 -37.89 -5.44
C SER A 569 -45.41 -37.37 -4.52
N LEU A 570 -44.21 -37.18 -5.09
CA LEU A 570 -43.11 -36.43 -4.49
C LEU A 570 -42.95 -35.10 -5.25
N THR A 571 -42.98 -33.98 -4.53
CA THR A 571 -42.62 -32.66 -5.05
C THR A 571 -41.17 -32.38 -4.73
N LEU A 572 -40.35 -32.26 -5.76
CA LEU A 572 -38.91 -32.04 -5.69
C LEU A 572 -38.64 -30.56 -5.95
N LEU A 573 -37.76 -29.93 -5.17
CA LEU A 573 -37.44 -28.50 -5.29
C LEU A 573 -35.99 -28.27 -5.77
N GLY A 574 -35.76 -27.14 -6.43
CA GLY A 574 -34.45 -26.67 -6.85
C GLY A 574 -34.40 -25.14 -6.89
N SER A 575 -33.21 -24.55 -6.84
CA SER A 575 -33.03 -23.10 -6.85
C SER A 575 -31.80 -22.68 -7.70
N PHE A 576 -31.81 -21.45 -8.19
CA PHE A 576 -30.66 -20.78 -8.82
C PHE A 576 -30.69 -19.28 -8.47
N ASP A 577 -29.58 -18.56 -8.66
CA ASP A 577 -29.50 -17.12 -8.39
C ASP A 577 -30.44 -16.33 -9.33
N PRO A 578 -31.44 -15.59 -8.82
CA PRO A 578 -32.37 -14.83 -9.65
C PRO A 578 -31.70 -13.79 -10.57
N ALA A 579 -30.49 -13.31 -10.25
CA ALA A 579 -29.74 -12.39 -11.10
C ALA A 579 -29.42 -12.99 -12.49
N LEU A 580 -29.26 -14.32 -12.58
CA LEU A 580 -28.98 -15.04 -13.83
C LEU A 580 -30.06 -14.83 -14.91
N GLN A 581 -31.28 -14.46 -14.53
CA GLN A 581 -32.35 -14.16 -15.50
C GLN A 581 -32.11 -12.87 -16.28
N ALA A 582 -31.30 -11.95 -15.74
CA ALA A 582 -30.90 -10.73 -16.44
C ALA A 582 -29.63 -10.95 -17.29
N ASP A 583 -28.73 -11.82 -16.83
CA ASP A 583 -27.37 -11.94 -17.37
C ASP A 583 -27.21 -13.09 -18.38
N CYS A 584 -28.07 -14.12 -18.30
CA CYS A 584 -27.98 -15.31 -19.14
C CYS A 584 -29.30 -15.61 -19.87
N ASN A 585 -29.23 -16.27 -21.03
CA ASN A 585 -30.42 -16.78 -21.70
C ASN A 585 -30.81 -18.15 -21.14
N ILE A 586 -31.61 -18.14 -20.07
CA ILE A 586 -32.18 -19.36 -19.47
C ILE A 586 -33.32 -19.88 -20.35
N THR A 587 -33.11 -21.06 -20.95
CA THR A 587 -34.11 -21.69 -21.83
C THR A 587 -34.96 -22.73 -21.11
N GLU A 588 -34.45 -23.36 -20.05
CA GLU A 588 -35.16 -24.39 -19.28
C GLU A 588 -34.53 -24.57 -17.90
N TYR A 589 -35.32 -24.97 -16.91
CA TYR A 589 -34.84 -25.47 -15.61
C TYR A 589 -35.84 -26.49 -15.09
N GLY A 590 -35.38 -27.39 -14.22
CA GLY A 590 -36.20 -28.49 -13.74
C GLY A 590 -35.42 -29.50 -12.92
N ILE A 591 -35.95 -30.71 -12.80
CA ILE A 591 -35.35 -31.78 -11.99
C ILE A 591 -35.24 -33.06 -12.79
N CYS A 592 -34.04 -33.65 -12.77
CA CYS A 592 -33.78 -35.00 -13.24
C CYS A 592 -33.94 -35.98 -12.08
N TYR A 593 -34.50 -37.16 -12.31
CA TYR A 593 -34.66 -38.17 -11.26
C TYR A 593 -34.55 -39.61 -11.81
N ASP A 594 -34.05 -40.53 -10.99
CA ASP A 594 -33.98 -41.96 -11.29
C ASP A 594 -33.99 -42.80 -10.00
N THR A 595 -33.85 -44.12 -10.12
CA THR A 595 -33.65 -45.04 -8.97
C THR A 595 -32.27 -45.69 -8.99
N SER A 596 -31.35 -45.18 -9.82
CA SER A 596 -30.02 -45.76 -10.08
C SER A 596 -28.87 -44.96 -9.46
N GLY A 597 -29.10 -43.72 -9.03
CA GLY A 597 -28.13 -42.95 -8.23
C GLY A 597 -27.53 -41.72 -8.90
N ASN A 598 -27.69 -41.52 -10.21
CA ASN A 598 -27.06 -40.41 -10.92
C ASN A 598 -27.93 -39.88 -12.07
N PRO A 599 -29.05 -39.20 -11.73
CA PRO A 599 -30.00 -38.73 -12.74
C PRO A 599 -29.40 -37.63 -13.62
N THR A 600 -29.73 -37.65 -14.92
CA THR A 600 -29.30 -36.64 -15.90
C THR A 600 -30.44 -36.29 -16.86
N LEU A 601 -30.31 -35.19 -17.62
CA LEU A 601 -31.29 -34.79 -18.64
C LEU A 601 -31.47 -35.81 -19.78
N TYR A 602 -30.52 -36.74 -19.96
CA TYR A 602 -30.66 -37.83 -20.93
C TYR A 602 -31.59 -38.95 -20.46
N GLY A 603 -31.93 -38.97 -19.16
CA GLY A 603 -32.89 -39.87 -18.54
C GLY A 603 -34.22 -39.19 -18.23
N THR A 604 -34.88 -39.64 -17.17
CA THR A 604 -36.15 -39.06 -16.73
C THR A 604 -35.93 -37.69 -16.10
N HIS A 605 -36.65 -36.70 -16.59
CA HIS A 605 -36.62 -35.33 -16.08
C HIS A 605 -37.96 -34.64 -16.29
N ASN A 606 -38.24 -33.66 -15.43
CA ASN A 606 -39.39 -32.78 -15.54
C ASN A 606 -38.88 -31.33 -15.61
N ALA A 607 -39.32 -30.58 -16.62
CA ALA A 607 -39.12 -29.13 -16.66
C ALA A 607 -40.12 -28.44 -15.71
N ALA A 608 -39.68 -27.42 -14.98
CA ALA A 608 -40.54 -26.60 -14.15
C ALA A 608 -41.29 -25.57 -15.01
N SER A 609 -42.51 -25.22 -14.61
CA SER A 609 -43.37 -24.27 -15.35
C SER A 609 -43.15 -22.80 -14.97
N GLY A 610 -42.31 -22.52 -13.98
CA GLY A 610 -42.03 -21.19 -13.43
C GLY A 610 -41.13 -21.28 -12.20
N ASN A 611 -40.63 -20.13 -11.75
CA ASN A 611 -39.89 -19.98 -10.51
C ASN A 611 -40.41 -18.76 -9.74
N ASP A 612 -40.15 -18.75 -8.43
CA ASP A 612 -40.39 -17.63 -7.51
C ASP A 612 -39.04 -17.21 -6.93
N GLU A 613 -38.53 -16.05 -7.35
CA GLU A 613 -37.19 -15.55 -7.00
C GLU A 613 -36.05 -16.59 -7.18
N GLY A 614 -36.12 -17.39 -8.25
CA GLY A 614 -35.13 -18.43 -8.55
C GLY A 614 -35.42 -19.81 -7.95
N LEU A 615 -36.41 -19.94 -7.06
CA LEU A 615 -36.89 -21.23 -6.54
C LEU A 615 -37.92 -21.86 -7.47
N PHE A 616 -37.77 -23.15 -7.81
CA PHE A 616 -38.69 -23.89 -8.68
C PHE A 616 -38.95 -25.30 -8.17
N GLN A 617 -40.05 -25.91 -8.64
CA GLN A 617 -40.45 -27.25 -8.20
C GLN A 617 -41.01 -28.09 -9.35
N THR A 618 -40.92 -29.42 -9.18
CA THR A 618 -41.53 -30.40 -10.08
C THR A 618 -42.16 -31.52 -9.26
N THR A 619 -43.14 -32.22 -9.81
CA THR A 619 -43.82 -33.32 -9.11
C THR A 619 -43.68 -34.62 -9.89
N ILE A 620 -43.41 -35.72 -9.18
CA ILE A 620 -43.33 -37.08 -9.74
C ILE A 620 -44.31 -37.98 -9.01
N ILE A 621 -44.87 -38.98 -9.71
CA ILE A 621 -45.63 -40.06 -9.08
C ILE A 621 -44.61 -41.10 -8.60
N ALA A 622 -44.63 -41.40 -7.30
CA ALA A 622 -43.65 -42.28 -6.67
C ALA A 622 -44.30 -43.56 -6.15
N GLU A 623 -43.61 -44.68 -6.33
CA GLU A 623 -43.99 -45.95 -5.73
C GLU A 623 -43.63 -45.97 -4.24
N ASP A 624 -44.44 -46.68 -3.46
CA ASP A 624 -44.17 -46.86 -2.03
C ASP A 624 -42.84 -47.58 -1.84
N ASP A 625 -42.07 -47.13 -0.84
CA ASP A 625 -40.84 -47.80 -0.40
C ASP A 625 -39.69 -47.81 -1.44
N VAL A 626 -39.79 -47.05 -2.53
CA VAL A 626 -38.73 -46.85 -3.53
C VAL A 626 -37.96 -45.56 -3.28
N THR A 627 -36.62 -45.64 -3.25
CA THR A 627 -35.74 -44.47 -3.18
C THR A 627 -35.48 -43.91 -4.58
N TYR A 628 -35.82 -42.64 -4.77
CA TYR A 628 -35.52 -41.86 -5.95
C TYR A 628 -34.33 -40.94 -5.69
N TYR A 629 -33.35 -40.96 -6.58
CA TYR A 629 -32.28 -39.97 -6.60
C TYR A 629 -32.69 -38.85 -7.55
N TYR A 630 -32.52 -37.60 -7.13
CA TYR A 630 -32.91 -36.44 -7.91
C TYR A 630 -31.86 -35.34 -7.86
N ARG A 631 -31.81 -34.52 -8.90
CA ARG A 631 -30.99 -33.29 -8.93
C ARG A 631 -31.62 -32.21 -9.79
N ALA A 632 -31.48 -30.96 -9.36
CA ALA A 632 -31.87 -29.79 -10.13
C ALA A 632 -30.98 -29.62 -11.37
N TYR A 633 -31.55 -29.06 -12.43
CA TYR A 633 -30.82 -28.65 -13.63
C TYR A 633 -31.28 -27.28 -14.12
N LEU A 634 -30.37 -26.60 -14.81
CA LEU A 634 -30.61 -25.33 -15.50
C LEU A 634 -29.94 -25.40 -16.88
N ILE A 635 -30.64 -24.94 -17.92
CA ILE A 635 -30.10 -24.75 -19.25
C ILE A 635 -29.98 -23.24 -19.49
N ALA A 636 -28.75 -22.74 -19.46
CA ALA A 636 -28.41 -21.34 -19.71
C ALA A 636 -27.40 -21.25 -20.84
N ASP A 637 -27.65 -20.36 -21.81
CA ASP A 637 -26.80 -20.14 -22.99
C ASP A 637 -26.42 -21.42 -23.75
N GLY A 638 -27.34 -22.40 -23.75
CA GLY A 638 -27.18 -23.70 -24.41
C GLY A 638 -26.29 -24.71 -23.68
N GLN A 639 -25.83 -24.40 -22.47
CA GLN A 639 -25.11 -25.32 -21.58
C GLN A 639 -26.02 -25.82 -20.46
N ILE A 640 -25.74 -27.03 -19.94
CA ILE A 640 -26.51 -27.65 -18.86
C ILE A 640 -25.71 -27.60 -17.56
N TYR A 641 -26.30 -27.01 -16.53
CA TYR A 641 -25.79 -26.95 -15.17
C TYR A 641 -26.63 -27.83 -14.28
N TYR A 642 -26.01 -28.42 -13.25
CA TYR A 642 -26.67 -29.35 -12.37
C TYR A 642 -26.31 -29.08 -10.92
N GLY A 643 -27.30 -29.28 -10.05
CA GLY A 643 -27.08 -29.32 -8.62
C GLY A 643 -26.62 -30.68 -8.12
N GLU A 644 -26.39 -30.72 -6.82
CA GLU A 644 -26.06 -31.94 -6.06
C GLU A 644 -27.15 -33.02 -6.18
N VAL A 645 -26.75 -34.29 -6.06
CA VAL A 645 -27.71 -35.42 -6.04
C VAL A 645 -28.25 -35.59 -4.63
N LYS A 646 -29.59 -35.60 -4.49
CA LYS A 646 -30.32 -35.88 -3.24
C LYS A 646 -31.21 -37.12 -3.38
N GLU A 647 -31.63 -37.67 -2.25
CA GLU A 647 -32.51 -38.83 -2.16
C GLU A 647 -33.91 -38.42 -1.67
N ALA A 648 -34.95 -39.00 -2.28
CA ALA A 648 -36.34 -38.84 -1.89
C ALA A 648 -37.04 -40.21 -1.82
N LYS A 649 -37.92 -40.40 -0.84
CA LYS A 649 -38.63 -41.67 -0.66
C LYS A 649 -40.06 -41.42 -0.20
N LYS A 650 -41.00 -42.16 -0.78
CA LYS A 650 -42.40 -42.17 -0.34
C LYS A 650 -42.56 -43.04 0.91
N GLU A 651 -42.92 -42.42 2.03
CA GLU A 651 -43.21 -43.14 3.28
C GLU A 651 -44.63 -43.71 3.28
N LYS A 652 -44.78 -45.00 3.62
CA LYS A 652 -46.08 -45.69 3.67
C LYS A 652 -46.85 -45.27 4.92
N ASN A 653 -48.00 -44.61 4.74
CA ASN A 653 -48.66 -43.84 5.79
C ASN A 653 -49.84 -44.58 6.47
N ASP A 654 -49.70 -45.87 6.78
CA ASP A 654 -50.79 -46.71 7.32
C ASP A 654 -51.03 -46.50 8.84
N SER A 655 -50.04 -46.00 9.60
CA SER A 655 -50.11 -46.00 11.07
C SER A 655 -51.08 -44.98 11.66
N ILE A 656 -51.32 -43.86 10.97
CA ILE A 656 -52.15 -42.74 11.47
C ILE A 656 -53.62 -42.84 11.03
N ILE A 657 -53.90 -43.63 9.99
CA ILE A 657 -55.27 -43.86 9.49
C ILE A 657 -56.04 -44.71 10.50
N GLY A 658 -57.22 -44.28 10.92
CA GLY A 658 -58.03 -45.01 11.89
C GLY A 658 -59.05 -44.12 12.61
N TYR A 659 -59.86 -44.76 13.46
CA TYR A 659 -60.76 -44.03 14.36
C TYR A 659 -60.08 -43.80 15.71
N TRP A 660 -59.86 -42.54 16.05
CA TRP A 660 -59.16 -42.08 17.23
C TRP A 660 -60.14 -41.44 18.21
N LYS A 661 -60.42 -42.12 19.32
CA LYS A 661 -61.31 -41.63 20.37
C LYS A 661 -60.56 -40.67 21.29
N LEU A 662 -61.11 -39.48 21.53
CA LEU A 662 -60.52 -38.49 22.42
C LEU A 662 -60.43 -39.04 23.84
N LYS A 663 -59.23 -39.03 24.41
CA LYS A 663 -58.93 -39.54 25.75
C LYS A 663 -58.69 -38.42 26.75
N SER A 664 -57.86 -37.45 26.39
CA SER A 664 -57.58 -36.28 27.23
C SER A 664 -57.11 -35.10 26.39
N THR A 665 -57.39 -33.90 26.91
CA THR A 665 -56.93 -32.62 26.37
C THR A 665 -56.38 -31.79 27.54
N HIS A 666 -55.30 -31.06 27.30
CA HIS A 666 -54.71 -30.14 28.26
C HIS A 666 -54.05 -28.98 27.52
N SER A 667 -54.18 -27.76 28.04
CA SER A 667 -53.46 -26.60 27.51
C SER A 667 -52.49 -26.00 28.54
N GLU A 668 -51.37 -25.50 28.04
CA GLU A 668 -50.38 -24.75 28.80
C GLU A 668 -50.19 -23.35 28.18
N THR A 669 -50.35 -22.30 28.98
CA THR A 669 -50.03 -20.92 28.57
C THR A 669 -48.58 -20.62 28.91
N ILE A 670 -47.82 -20.12 27.94
CA ILE A 670 -46.42 -19.74 28.16
C ILE A 670 -46.37 -18.22 28.36
N GLY A 671 -46.30 -17.77 29.63
CA GLY A 671 -45.98 -16.38 29.97
C GLY A 671 -47.09 -15.49 30.57
N ALA A 672 -48.20 -16.04 31.09
CA ALA A 672 -49.27 -15.25 31.73
C ALA A 672 -49.55 -15.67 33.20
N ASP A 673 -49.79 -14.68 34.08
CA ASP A 673 -49.97 -14.84 35.54
C ASP A 673 -51.42 -15.13 36.00
N HIS A 674 -52.37 -15.35 35.07
CA HIS A 674 -53.77 -15.63 35.41
C HIS A 674 -54.35 -16.81 34.62
N PRO A 675 -55.10 -17.74 35.27
CA PRO A 675 -55.77 -18.82 34.57
C PRO A 675 -57.01 -18.27 33.86
N HIS A 676 -56.96 -18.26 32.53
CA HIS A 676 -58.13 -18.04 31.66
C HIS A 676 -58.65 -19.37 31.10
N ASP A 677 -59.93 -19.38 30.70
CA ASP A 677 -60.66 -20.56 30.25
C ASP A 677 -59.90 -21.37 29.18
N ASP A 678 -59.74 -22.67 29.44
CA ASP A 678 -58.95 -23.64 28.69
C ASP A 678 -59.44 -23.74 27.22
N PRO A 679 -58.65 -23.33 26.20
CA PRO A 679 -59.04 -23.43 24.79
C PRO A 679 -58.82 -24.84 24.21
N GLY A 680 -58.62 -25.87 25.07
CA GLY A 680 -58.30 -27.23 24.67
C GLY A 680 -59.24 -27.81 23.60
N TRP A 681 -58.74 -28.84 22.90
CA TRP A 681 -59.43 -29.50 21.79
C TRP A 681 -60.93 -29.77 22.06
N THR A 682 -61.80 -29.06 21.34
CA THR A 682 -63.27 -29.15 21.51
C THR A 682 -63.96 -29.96 20.41
N TRP A 683 -63.23 -30.38 19.38
CA TRP A 683 -63.80 -31.04 18.20
C TRP A 683 -64.09 -32.54 18.40
N GLY A 684 -63.86 -33.10 19.59
CA GLY A 684 -64.21 -34.49 19.92
C GLY A 684 -63.32 -35.55 19.26
N ASP A 685 -63.89 -36.71 18.94
CA ASP A 685 -63.15 -37.83 18.33
C ASP A 685 -62.65 -37.47 16.92
N LEU A 686 -61.58 -38.12 16.47
CA LEU A 686 -60.94 -37.86 15.17
C LEU A 686 -60.93 -39.14 14.31
N LEU A 687 -61.52 -39.08 13.13
CA LEU A 687 -61.48 -40.14 12.13
C LEU A 687 -60.57 -39.70 10.98
N ILE A 688 -59.46 -40.41 10.76
CA ILE A 688 -58.55 -40.20 9.64
C ILE A 688 -58.74 -41.32 8.63
N MET A 689 -59.09 -40.97 7.39
CA MET A 689 -59.43 -41.92 6.33
C MET A 689 -58.31 -42.04 5.31
N ALA A 690 -58.17 -43.25 4.73
CA ALA A 690 -57.13 -43.57 3.75
C ALA A 690 -57.26 -42.80 2.43
N ASP A 691 -58.42 -42.19 2.16
CA ASP A 691 -58.68 -41.36 0.99
C ASP A 691 -58.16 -39.92 1.12
N GLY A 692 -57.40 -39.63 2.19
CA GLY A 692 -56.81 -38.31 2.43
C GLY A 692 -57.74 -37.35 3.18
N THR A 693 -58.91 -37.80 3.61
CA THR A 693 -59.89 -36.96 4.32
C THR A 693 -59.95 -37.27 5.82
N PHE A 694 -60.35 -36.28 6.63
CA PHE A 694 -60.59 -36.47 8.06
C PHE A 694 -61.97 -35.96 8.45
N LEU A 695 -62.46 -36.44 9.59
CA LEU A 695 -63.70 -35.99 10.21
C LEU A 695 -63.55 -35.93 11.73
N THR A 696 -64.08 -34.88 12.36
CA THR A 696 -64.12 -34.76 13.82
C THR A 696 -65.53 -35.01 14.39
N GLY A 697 -65.64 -35.05 15.72
CA GLY A 697 -66.89 -35.20 16.48
C GLY A 697 -67.84 -33.99 16.37
N ASP A 698 -68.24 -33.39 17.50
CA ASP A 698 -69.18 -32.26 17.54
C ASP A 698 -68.51 -31.04 18.21
N PRO A 699 -68.29 -29.91 17.48
CA PRO A 699 -68.71 -29.67 16.11
C PRO A 699 -67.92 -30.50 15.08
N THR A 700 -68.60 -30.90 14.00
CA THR A 700 -68.03 -31.74 12.94
C THR A 700 -67.24 -30.90 11.95
N LEU A 701 -65.92 -31.06 11.96
CA LEU A 701 -65.03 -30.59 10.92
C LEU A 701 -64.83 -31.71 9.90
N TYR A 702 -64.78 -31.34 8.63
CA TYR A 702 -64.46 -32.23 7.53
C TYR A 702 -63.46 -31.54 6.61
N GLY A 703 -62.40 -32.24 6.24
CA GLY A 703 -61.31 -31.66 5.49
C GLY A 703 -60.28 -32.67 5.01
N ASN A 704 -59.14 -32.19 4.55
CA ASN A 704 -58.01 -33.01 4.10
C ASN A 704 -56.96 -33.10 5.21
N TRP A 705 -56.19 -34.19 5.21
CA TRP A 705 -55.07 -34.34 6.13
C TRP A 705 -53.77 -34.64 5.41
N GLY A 706 -52.64 -34.27 6.03
CA GLY A 706 -51.30 -34.55 5.57
C GLY A 706 -50.39 -34.96 6.72
N TYR A 707 -49.37 -35.76 6.44
CA TYR A 707 -48.37 -36.15 7.44
C TYR A 707 -46.96 -36.11 6.83
N SER A 708 -46.03 -35.51 7.55
CA SER A 708 -44.62 -35.46 7.18
C SER A 708 -43.76 -35.33 8.43
N SER A 709 -42.69 -36.14 8.51
CA SER A 709 -41.62 -36.00 9.50
C SER A 709 -42.09 -35.91 10.96
N GLY A 710 -43.11 -36.68 11.34
CA GLY A 710 -43.65 -36.67 12.71
C GLY A 710 -44.63 -35.53 13.01
N SER A 711 -45.21 -34.90 11.99
CA SER A 711 -46.24 -33.86 12.15
C SER A 711 -47.49 -34.18 11.33
N LEU A 712 -48.66 -33.86 11.87
CA LEU A 712 -49.98 -34.01 11.27
C LEU A 712 -50.55 -32.63 10.92
N LEU A 713 -50.95 -32.43 9.67
CA LEU A 713 -51.66 -31.25 9.19
C LEU A 713 -53.13 -31.61 8.95
N LEU A 714 -54.05 -30.81 9.47
CA LEU A 714 -55.49 -30.90 9.19
C LEU A 714 -55.95 -29.60 8.51
N GLU A 715 -56.51 -29.70 7.31
CA GLU A 715 -56.96 -28.56 6.52
C GLU A 715 -58.47 -28.66 6.29
N TYR A 716 -59.23 -27.65 6.70
CA TYR A 716 -60.68 -27.60 6.49
C TYR A 716 -61.12 -26.22 6.03
N GLU A 717 -62.26 -26.17 5.34
CA GLU A 717 -62.84 -24.92 4.84
C GLU A 717 -63.93 -24.42 5.81
N ASP A 718 -63.83 -23.17 6.24
CA ASP A 718 -64.83 -22.49 7.06
C ASP A 718 -65.25 -21.18 6.39
N GLU A 719 -66.54 -20.99 6.15
CA GLU A 719 -67.13 -19.83 5.46
C GLU A 719 -66.41 -19.37 4.16
N GLY A 720 -65.72 -20.28 3.46
CA GLY A 720 -65.00 -20.01 2.21
C GLY A 720 -63.51 -19.68 2.37
N GLU A 721 -62.98 -19.74 3.59
CA GLU A 721 -61.54 -19.64 3.88
C GLU A 721 -60.97 -21.00 4.28
N MET A 722 -59.78 -21.31 3.76
CA MET A 722 -59.04 -22.52 4.12
C MET A 722 -58.29 -22.29 5.44
N LEU A 723 -58.59 -23.11 6.44
CA LEU A 723 -57.96 -23.08 7.75
C LEU A 723 -57.11 -24.34 7.96
N ASN A 724 -55.89 -24.12 8.43
CA ASN A 724 -54.86 -25.14 8.56
C ASN A 724 -54.42 -25.29 10.03
N PHE A 725 -54.53 -26.50 10.57
CA PHE A 725 -54.04 -26.84 11.90
C PHE A 725 -52.82 -27.75 11.82
N TYR A 726 -51.70 -27.26 12.36
CA TYR A 726 -50.44 -28.00 12.38
C TYR A 726 -50.17 -28.60 13.77
N PHE A 727 -50.10 -29.93 13.81
CA PHE A 727 -49.80 -30.70 14.99
C PHE A 727 -48.43 -31.37 14.87
N ARG A 728 -47.61 -31.27 15.91
CA ARG A 728 -46.46 -32.15 16.09
C ARG A 728 -46.93 -33.41 16.80
N ILE A 729 -46.55 -34.58 16.30
CA ILE A 729 -46.82 -35.87 16.94
C ILE A 729 -45.73 -36.12 17.99
N ASN A 730 -46.15 -36.28 19.25
CA ASN A 730 -45.27 -36.65 20.35
C ASN A 730 -45.15 -38.18 20.49
N GLN A 731 -46.24 -38.90 20.22
CA GLN A 731 -46.28 -40.36 20.22
C GLN A 731 -47.31 -40.85 19.20
N LEU A 732 -46.95 -41.86 18.40
CA LEU A 732 -47.87 -42.59 17.53
C LEU A 732 -47.52 -44.07 17.57
N ASP A 733 -48.44 -44.88 18.08
CA ASP A 733 -48.37 -46.35 18.07
C ASP A 733 -49.74 -46.96 17.70
N GLU A 734 -49.84 -48.30 17.77
CA GLU A 734 -51.07 -49.02 17.40
C GLU A 734 -52.29 -48.66 18.27
N GLN A 735 -52.10 -48.02 19.43
CA GLN A 735 -53.16 -47.73 20.39
C GLN A 735 -53.29 -46.23 20.73
N ILE A 736 -52.21 -45.45 20.64
CA ILE A 736 -52.16 -44.06 21.13
C ILE A 736 -51.67 -43.12 20.02
N LEU A 737 -52.37 -41.99 19.89
CA LEU A 737 -51.96 -40.82 19.12
C LEU A 737 -51.90 -39.62 20.06
N ASP A 738 -50.70 -39.14 20.35
CA ASP A 738 -50.45 -37.93 21.13
C ASP A 738 -49.91 -36.82 20.24
N VAL A 739 -50.63 -35.71 20.22
CA VAL A 739 -50.29 -34.55 19.38
C VAL A 739 -50.22 -33.27 20.20
N VAL A 740 -49.39 -32.33 19.74
CA VAL A 740 -49.28 -30.98 20.30
C VAL A 740 -49.37 -29.93 19.21
N MET A 741 -50.20 -28.92 19.42
CA MET A 741 -50.30 -27.73 18.57
C MET A 741 -49.83 -26.51 19.36
N THR A 742 -49.04 -25.65 18.72
CA THR A 742 -48.67 -24.34 19.29
C THR A 742 -49.48 -23.28 18.57
N VAL A 743 -50.30 -22.53 19.32
CA VAL A 743 -51.15 -21.47 18.79
C VAL A 743 -50.55 -20.12 19.19
N TYR A 744 -50.35 -19.26 18.19
CA TYR A 744 -49.87 -17.89 18.38
C TYR A 744 -51.07 -16.96 18.25
N ASN A 745 -51.40 -16.25 19.33
CA ASN A 745 -52.32 -15.11 19.31
C ASN A 745 -51.49 -13.83 19.54
N ASP A 746 -51.92 -12.68 19.05
CA ASP A 746 -51.15 -11.43 18.91
C ASP A 746 -50.45 -10.90 20.20
N SER A 747 -50.66 -11.54 21.36
CA SER A 747 -49.98 -11.25 22.62
C SER A 747 -49.59 -12.46 23.48
N GLU A 748 -49.95 -13.71 23.12
CA GLU A 748 -49.68 -14.91 23.94
C GLU A 748 -49.46 -16.19 23.10
N VAL A 749 -48.65 -17.11 23.63
CA VAL A 749 -48.38 -18.42 23.02
C VAL A 749 -48.97 -19.52 23.90
N TYR A 750 -49.81 -20.37 23.30
CA TYR A 750 -50.42 -21.51 23.99
C TYR A 750 -50.00 -22.82 23.34
N LYS A 751 -49.77 -23.85 24.16
CA LYS A 751 -49.61 -25.23 23.69
C LYS A 751 -50.83 -26.04 24.07
N MET A 752 -51.43 -26.69 23.08
CA MET A 752 -52.54 -27.62 23.24
C MET A 752 -52.03 -29.03 23.05
N TYR A 753 -52.18 -29.87 24.07
CA TYR A 753 -51.86 -31.29 24.06
C TYR A 753 -53.14 -32.10 23.95
N VAL A 754 -53.19 -33.01 22.98
CA VAL A 754 -54.36 -33.85 22.73
C VAL A 754 -53.92 -35.30 22.59
N THR A 755 -54.55 -36.17 23.38
CA THR A 755 -54.32 -37.61 23.37
C THR A 755 -55.56 -38.33 22.90
N PHE A 756 -55.38 -39.20 21.90
CA PHE A 756 -56.42 -40.09 21.40
C PHE A 756 -56.03 -41.56 21.60
N GLU A 757 -57.05 -42.40 21.73
CA GLU A 757 -56.92 -43.86 21.81
C GLU A 757 -57.63 -44.51 20.62
N ARG A 758 -56.95 -45.42 19.93
CA ARG A 758 -57.46 -46.08 18.72
C ARG A 758 -58.56 -47.08 19.06
N LEU A 759 -59.70 -47.01 18.38
CA LEU A 759 -60.77 -48.01 18.54
C LEU A 759 -60.70 -49.14 17.51
N TYR A 760 -60.28 -48.85 16.27
CA TYR A 760 -59.99 -49.83 15.20
C TYR A 760 -59.22 -49.17 14.05
#